data_AF-A0AAE5UY34-F1
#
_entry.id   AF-A0AAE5UY34-F1
#
_cell.length_a   1.000
_cell.length_b   1.000
_cell.length_c   1.000
_cell.angle_alpha   90.00
_cell.angle_beta   90.00
_cell.angle_gamma   90.00
#
_symmetry.space_group_name_H-M   'P 1'
#
loop_
_entity.id
_entity.type
_entity.pdbx_description
1 polymer ?
#
loop_
_entity_poly.entity_id
_entity_poly.type
_entity_poly.pdbx_seq_one_letter_code
_entity_poly.pdbx_strand_id
1 'polypeptide(L)'
;MEIYLLKSTACMGIFLVFYKLLLEKESMHHFKRFFLLTALIFSLIIPQIVFTEYIEAEPTPAVTQVLTINEQPEITSIVHEMEESPMNWTLILYTLNGLGVAIFGFRFLYNIAKLWIRVRRNTQIKFNFLVKVLLKEELPPHTFLRYIFLNKQKFESKSIPADVLLHEETHAKEWHSLDVLFIELLQVLFWFNPLIYVFKRSIKLNHEFLADSAVIKGQENQLHYQNTLLSYLSNDKFHTHQSVGIANAINYSSIKKRFIIMKKQTSKRGILIRSLLLLPLLSLMLYGFSQRNVVSKNTIKDINIEITKSGDLLINNEPTTLENLSTEVDRVNHNFGSYITRNYITAHILYDETQNKLIDQIETKLGALGISNIKHFSKRTTNILGKNGFKPSEYHGKTIDEAKEIRKANVYNDLKTDIYHEPLLEIAWIEVKNENEIWFSDEHVQLSQLNEKVKEEFPLAVNNNKLSAQIYTTENIHSDFTDAIIQELRKLNTKSISVFIDRYIIHEDDSSNKFRSDNTFNTKANRIIKLAGLVIDSETLEPIINAEIKNYNGTVLTTTDNKGYYSLEFVNAQQGEIDFNLIVKKEGYKPLVQKEHWGNLSGEIKTSMYFGLQKNNGPTPEFSKLFTKNINLDYASIAQNISVIENEKFFTSKLEDVKKGNTNCIVEINKTPYLVSATSWIKLNSFNDVIAINDETNLPASKLNTYINRNNIKAMSPLESYDTAQHAIYTISGDINTNLDKRAFGLYNRLAKKYNAIPINKRTIPLNDLKVLESIYRNMSDAEKKLADPFPECLPKQNQDGASKEQLVYYNELAKKYNRMIADGGNIRILKSDIDQLKHIYGLMSIEQKEHAEPFPDFPEPPPAPKAPKAPNSSDYADNQIKEIIENQDPYDHLNLDINGIKGTSSKTTMELTSPTAPTPPTPPSPLDYAIDMAKKGAIFYFEGEKITSDKAIDLLKKNKELNMESRKKLGKTEVRITTAPVTIR
;
A
#
# COMPACT_ATOMS: atom_id res chain seq x y z
N MET A 1 5.41 -6.54 1.57
CA MET A 1 3.94 -6.37 1.54
C MET A 1 3.22 -7.66 1.17
N GLU A 2 3.63 -8.38 0.13
CA GLU A 2 2.94 -9.58 -0.36
C GLU A 2 2.86 -10.73 0.66
N ILE A 3 3.98 -11.06 1.32
CA ILE A 3 4.03 -12.09 2.37
C ILE A 3 3.08 -11.75 3.53
N TYR A 4 2.95 -10.46 3.86
CA TYR A 4 2.03 -10.00 4.90
C TYR A 4 0.57 -10.27 4.51
N LEU A 5 0.16 -9.91 3.30
CA LEU A 5 -1.20 -10.16 2.80
C LEU A 5 -1.51 -11.67 2.74
N LEU A 6 -0.53 -12.49 2.36
CA LEU A 6 -0.68 -13.94 2.35
C LEU A 6 -0.85 -14.51 3.76
N LYS A 7 0.01 -14.12 4.71
CA LYS A 7 -0.08 -14.52 6.12
C LYS A 7 -1.42 -14.11 6.75
N SER A 8 -1.87 -12.88 6.46
CA SER A 8 -3.15 -12.37 6.95
C SER A 8 -4.33 -13.14 6.37
N THR A 9 -4.32 -13.40 5.06
CA THR A 9 -5.36 -14.20 4.38
C THR A 9 -5.41 -15.63 4.91
N ALA A 10 -4.25 -16.24 5.18
CA ALA A 10 -4.17 -17.56 5.81
C ALA A 10 -4.78 -17.56 7.22
N CYS A 11 -4.44 -16.58 8.07
CA CYS A 11 -5.04 -16.43 9.40
C CYS A 11 -6.57 -16.30 9.32
N MET A 12 -7.05 -15.48 8.39
CA MET A 12 -8.48 -15.26 8.15
C MET A 12 -9.18 -16.57 7.71
N GLY A 13 -8.55 -17.36 6.85
CA GLY A 13 -9.04 -18.68 6.44
C GLY A 13 -9.12 -19.66 7.60
N ILE A 14 -8.10 -19.72 8.44
CA ILE A 14 -8.04 -20.62 9.60
C ILE A 14 -9.12 -20.29 10.63
N PHE A 15 -9.29 -19.00 10.96
CA PHE A 15 -10.38 -18.57 11.84
C PHE A 15 -11.75 -18.89 11.25
N LEU A 16 -11.92 -18.75 9.93
CA LEU A 16 -13.18 -19.07 9.27
C LEU A 16 -13.48 -20.57 9.30
N VAL A 17 -12.48 -21.43 9.11
CA VAL A 17 -12.62 -22.88 9.23
C VAL A 17 -13.01 -23.25 10.67
N PHE A 18 -12.35 -22.67 11.67
CA PHE A 18 -12.72 -22.86 13.08
C PHE A 18 -14.18 -22.47 13.34
N TYR A 19 -14.61 -21.32 12.83
CA TYR A 19 -16.00 -20.90 12.92
C TYR A 19 -16.96 -21.89 12.28
N LYS A 20 -16.70 -22.32 11.04
CA LYS A 20 -17.60 -23.21 10.28
C LYS A 20 -17.73 -24.59 10.93
N LEU A 21 -16.64 -25.12 11.47
CA LEU A 21 -16.62 -26.47 12.05
C LEU A 21 -17.20 -26.49 13.48
N LEU A 22 -16.80 -25.54 14.33
CA LEU A 22 -17.06 -25.62 15.77
C LEU A 22 -18.14 -24.65 16.27
N LEU A 23 -18.36 -23.52 15.59
CA LEU A 23 -19.22 -22.44 16.11
C LEU A 23 -20.53 -22.25 15.31
N GLU A 24 -20.53 -22.33 13.98
CA GLU A 24 -21.67 -21.91 13.13
C GLU A 24 -22.99 -22.56 13.57
N LYS A 25 -22.95 -23.87 13.88
CA LYS A 25 -24.10 -24.71 14.24
C LYS A 25 -24.58 -24.55 15.69
N GLU A 26 -23.88 -23.79 16.52
CA GLU A 26 -24.18 -23.64 17.95
C GLU A 26 -25.05 -22.41 18.25
N SER A 27 -25.79 -22.43 19.35
CA SER A 27 -26.73 -21.36 19.78
C SER A 27 -26.06 -20.19 20.54
N MET A 28 -24.72 -20.14 20.60
CA MET A 28 -23.95 -19.11 21.31
C MET A 28 -23.75 -17.81 20.50
N HIS A 29 -24.84 -17.17 20.08
CA HIS A 29 -24.83 -16.11 19.06
C HIS A 29 -23.98 -14.86 19.38
N HIS A 30 -23.98 -14.39 20.64
CA HIS A 30 -23.15 -13.24 21.02
C HIS A 30 -21.65 -13.57 20.97
N PHE A 31 -21.25 -14.78 21.40
CA PHE A 31 -19.86 -15.23 21.28
C PHE A 31 -19.43 -15.35 19.81
N LYS A 32 -20.31 -15.89 18.95
CA LYS A 32 -20.07 -15.97 17.50
C LYS A 32 -19.87 -14.59 16.87
N ARG A 33 -20.68 -13.59 17.28
CA ARG A 33 -20.54 -12.20 16.83
C ARG A 33 -19.16 -11.66 17.19
N PHE A 34 -18.80 -11.76 18.46
CA PHE A 34 -17.50 -11.30 18.95
C PHE A 34 -16.35 -11.99 18.20
N PHE A 35 -16.36 -13.32 18.15
CA PHE A 35 -15.36 -14.12 17.45
C PHE A 35 -15.18 -13.69 15.99
N LEU A 36 -16.27 -13.54 15.22
CA LEU A 36 -16.18 -13.20 13.79
C LEU A 36 -15.57 -11.82 13.57
N LEU A 37 -15.88 -10.83 14.41
CA LEU A 37 -15.33 -9.48 14.32
C LEU A 37 -13.87 -9.44 14.76
N THR A 38 -13.55 -10.05 15.90
CA THR A 38 -12.16 -10.07 16.40
C THR A 38 -11.25 -10.92 15.52
N ALA A 39 -11.74 -12.01 14.92
CA ALA A 39 -10.97 -12.83 14.00
C ALA A 39 -10.43 -12.03 12.80
N LEU A 40 -11.23 -11.09 12.27
CA LEU A 40 -10.79 -10.19 11.20
C LEU A 40 -9.67 -9.27 11.69
N ILE A 41 -9.83 -8.67 12.87
CA ILE A 41 -8.82 -7.78 13.47
C ILE A 41 -7.53 -8.56 13.75
N PHE A 42 -7.61 -9.70 14.43
CA PHE A 42 -6.44 -10.54 14.74
C PHE A 42 -5.77 -11.10 13.49
N SER A 43 -6.51 -11.41 12.42
CA SER A 43 -5.90 -11.83 11.15
C SER A 43 -5.01 -10.76 10.53
N LEU A 44 -5.21 -9.48 10.87
CA LEU A 44 -4.36 -8.37 10.43
C LEU A 44 -3.23 -8.12 11.43
N ILE A 45 -3.51 -8.22 12.73
CA ILE A 45 -2.52 -7.94 13.78
C ILE A 45 -1.46 -9.05 13.90
N ILE A 46 -1.84 -10.32 13.86
CA ILE A 46 -0.93 -11.46 14.14
C ILE A 46 0.32 -11.44 13.24
N PRO A 47 0.22 -11.24 11.91
CA PRO A 47 1.39 -11.16 11.05
C PRO A 47 2.32 -9.96 11.30
N GLN A 48 1.88 -8.97 12.08
CA GLN A 48 2.68 -7.79 12.46
C GLN A 48 3.41 -7.96 13.79
N ILE A 49 3.05 -8.97 14.59
CA ILE A 49 3.71 -9.22 15.87
C ILE A 49 5.13 -9.73 15.60
N VAL A 50 6.12 -9.07 16.19
CA VAL A 50 7.54 -9.43 16.10
C VAL A 50 7.99 -10.07 17.41
N PHE A 51 8.57 -11.27 17.33
CA PHE A 51 9.31 -11.89 18.41
C PHE A 51 10.81 -11.78 18.14
N THR A 52 11.56 -11.20 19.08
CA THR A 52 13.01 -11.05 18.97
C THR A 52 13.70 -12.20 19.68
N GLU A 53 14.53 -12.95 18.96
CA GLU A 53 15.39 -14.00 19.52
C GLU A 53 16.84 -13.51 19.48
N TYR A 54 17.51 -13.52 20.64
CA TYR A 54 18.90 -13.06 20.75
C TYR A 54 19.83 -14.26 20.65
N ILE A 55 20.61 -14.34 19.57
CA ILE A 55 21.59 -15.41 19.35
C ILE A 55 23.00 -14.81 19.42
N GLU A 56 23.93 -15.55 20.01
CA GLU A 56 25.36 -15.21 20.04
C GLU A 56 25.94 -15.38 18.64
N ALA A 57 26.52 -14.32 18.07
CA ALA A 57 27.09 -14.39 16.73
C ALA A 57 28.42 -15.14 16.74
N GLU A 58 28.36 -16.42 16.38
CA GLU A 58 29.49 -17.13 15.79
C GLU A 58 29.89 -16.41 14.48
N PRO A 59 31.17 -16.11 14.24
CA PRO A 59 31.62 -15.58 12.96
C PRO A 59 31.39 -16.64 11.89
N THR A 60 30.33 -16.50 11.10
CA THR A 60 30.07 -17.40 9.99
C THR A 60 31.22 -17.23 8.98
N PRO A 61 32.00 -18.28 8.67
CA PRO A 61 32.86 -18.21 7.49
C PRO A 61 31.95 -17.98 6.29
N ALA A 62 32.31 -17.01 5.45
CA ALA A 62 31.68 -16.84 4.15
C ALA A 62 31.75 -18.20 3.42
N VAL A 63 30.63 -18.91 3.35
CA VAL A 63 30.53 -20.12 2.53
C VAL A 63 30.51 -19.64 1.09
N THR A 64 31.71 -19.54 0.51
CA THR A 64 31.89 -19.68 -0.92
C THR A 64 31.37 -21.06 -1.29
N GLN A 65 30.18 -21.14 -1.87
CA GLN A 65 29.72 -22.36 -2.51
C GLN A 65 30.56 -22.59 -3.78
N VAL A 66 31.76 -23.14 -3.59
CA VAL A 66 32.51 -23.83 -4.65
C VAL A 66 31.93 -25.23 -4.72
N LEU A 67 30.96 -25.45 -5.61
CA LEU A 67 30.72 -26.78 -6.15
C LEU A 67 31.50 -26.88 -7.45
N THR A 68 32.62 -27.59 -7.35
CA THR A 68 33.51 -28.01 -8.41
C THR A 68 32.77 -28.82 -9.47
N ILE A 69 32.82 -28.39 -10.73
CA ILE A 69 32.86 -29.30 -11.88
C ILE A 69 34.04 -28.87 -12.76
N ASN A 70 35.11 -29.65 -12.68
CA ASN A 70 36.20 -29.65 -13.64
C ASN A 70 35.68 -30.22 -14.96
N GLU A 71 35.38 -29.37 -15.94
CA GLU A 71 35.64 -29.62 -17.37
C GLU A 71 35.92 -28.27 -18.05
N GLN A 72 37.13 -28.09 -18.56
CA GLN A 72 37.42 -27.17 -19.66
C GLN A 72 37.34 -28.06 -20.93
N PRO A 73 36.70 -27.65 -22.05
CA PRO A 73 36.93 -26.36 -22.70
C PRO A 73 35.68 -25.74 -23.38
N GLU A 74 35.93 -24.61 -24.04
CA GLU A 74 35.11 -23.92 -25.05
C GLU A 74 34.29 -22.71 -24.62
N ILE A 75 34.51 -21.70 -25.45
CA ILE A 75 34.00 -20.34 -25.39
C ILE A 75 32.53 -20.38 -25.78
N THR A 76 31.65 -20.34 -24.78
CA THR A 76 30.29 -19.86 -24.98
C THR A 76 29.85 -19.16 -23.71
N SER A 77 29.94 -17.84 -23.73
CA SER A 77 29.23 -16.98 -22.79
C SER A 77 27.72 -17.20 -22.99
N ILE A 78 27.15 -18.14 -22.24
CA ILE A 78 25.72 -18.13 -21.95
C ILE A 78 25.53 -17.03 -20.91
N VAL A 79 25.42 -15.81 -21.41
CA VAL A 79 24.71 -14.74 -20.74
C VAL A 79 23.29 -15.27 -20.53
N HIS A 80 22.95 -15.69 -19.31
CA HIS A 80 21.56 -15.65 -18.91
C HIS A 80 21.26 -14.18 -18.67
N GLU A 81 20.96 -13.49 -19.76
CA GLU A 81 20.19 -12.26 -19.74
C GLU A 81 18.87 -12.67 -19.07
N MET A 82 18.70 -12.31 -17.80
CA MET A 82 17.34 -12.08 -17.33
C MET A 82 16.87 -10.87 -18.14
N GLU A 83 16.20 -11.12 -19.26
CA GLU A 83 15.35 -10.12 -19.90
C GLU A 83 14.51 -9.51 -18.78
N GLU A 84 14.76 -8.25 -18.45
CA GLU A 84 13.75 -7.45 -17.78
C GLU A 84 12.55 -7.46 -18.71
N SER A 85 11.53 -8.24 -18.35
CA SER A 85 10.26 -8.21 -19.04
C SER A 85 9.86 -6.74 -19.21
N PRO A 86 9.45 -6.28 -20.40
CA PRO A 86 9.02 -4.90 -20.62
C PRO A 86 7.80 -4.50 -19.77
N MET A 87 7.26 -5.46 -19.01
CA MET A 87 6.07 -5.33 -18.19
C MET A 87 6.43 -5.34 -16.70
N ASN A 88 6.37 -4.17 -16.07
CA ASN A 88 6.54 -4.01 -14.62
C ASN A 88 5.30 -4.55 -13.88
N TRP A 89 5.33 -5.83 -13.53
CA TRP A 89 4.25 -6.52 -12.81
C TRP A 89 3.88 -5.86 -11.48
N THR A 90 4.86 -5.29 -10.77
CA THR A 90 4.65 -4.58 -9.51
C THR A 90 3.77 -3.35 -9.71
N LEU A 91 4.06 -2.55 -10.74
CA LEU A 91 3.26 -1.37 -11.08
C LEU A 91 1.83 -1.76 -11.49
N ILE A 92 1.68 -2.84 -12.26
CA ILE A 92 0.36 -3.37 -12.66
C ILE A 92 -0.45 -3.83 -11.46
N LEU A 93 0.18 -4.52 -10.51
CA LEU A 93 -0.50 -5.00 -9.30
C LEU A 93 -0.96 -3.83 -8.41
N TYR A 94 -0.15 -2.78 -8.24
CA TYR A 94 -0.56 -1.59 -7.49
C TYR A 94 -1.66 -0.79 -8.18
N THR A 95 -1.57 -0.59 -9.49
CA THR A 95 -2.60 0.12 -10.27
C THR A 95 -3.93 -0.64 -10.26
N LEU A 96 -3.90 -1.97 -10.46
CA LEU A 96 -5.08 -2.83 -10.36
C LEU A 96 -5.69 -2.81 -8.95
N ASN A 97 -4.86 -2.88 -7.91
CA ASN A 97 -5.31 -2.81 -6.53
C ASN A 97 -6.00 -1.47 -6.24
N GLY A 98 -5.38 -0.35 -6.62
CA GLY A 98 -5.92 1.00 -6.45
C GLY A 98 -7.23 1.21 -7.20
N LEU A 99 -7.33 0.73 -8.44
CA LEU A 99 -8.57 0.79 -9.22
C LEU A 99 -9.72 0.04 -8.54
N GLY A 100 -9.44 -1.17 -8.01
CA GLY A 100 -10.43 -1.94 -7.27
C GLY A 100 -10.89 -1.23 -5.99
N VAL A 101 -9.96 -0.68 -5.20
CA VAL A 101 -10.30 0.12 -4.01
C VAL A 101 -11.18 1.32 -4.38
N ALA A 102 -10.87 2.03 -5.48
CA ALA A 102 -11.67 3.16 -5.94
C ALA A 102 -13.10 2.76 -6.33
N ILE A 103 -13.27 1.69 -7.12
CA ILE A 103 -14.58 1.21 -7.57
C ILE A 103 -15.45 0.76 -6.38
N PHE A 104 -14.89 -0.09 -5.51
CA PHE A 104 -15.61 -0.58 -4.34
C PHE A 104 -15.86 0.51 -3.31
N GLY A 105 -14.92 1.46 -3.15
CA GLY A 105 -15.05 2.64 -2.30
C GLY A 105 -16.17 3.57 -2.77
N PHE A 106 -16.24 3.87 -4.07
CA PHE A 106 -17.34 4.64 -4.65
C PHE A 106 -18.68 3.95 -4.44
N ARG A 107 -18.77 2.63 -4.71
CA ARG A 107 -19.98 1.84 -4.47
C ARG A 107 -20.42 1.89 -2.99
N PHE A 108 -19.46 1.79 -2.06
CA PHE A 108 -19.73 1.87 -0.62
C PHE A 108 -20.30 3.24 -0.23
N LEU A 109 -19.66 4.33 -0.66
CA LEU A 109 -20.11 5.70 -0.40
C LEU A 109 -21.47 5.99 -1.04
N TYR A 110 -21.69 5.55 -2.28
CA TYR A 110 -22.97 5.70 -2.98
C TYR A 110 -24.12 5.01 -2.23
N ASN A 111 -23.90 3.78 -1.73
CA ASN A 111 -24.91 3.06 -0.97
C ASN A 111 -25.26 3.77 0.35
N ILE A 112 -24.25 4.31 1.05
CA ILE A 112 -24.45 5.11 2.26
C ILE A 112 -25.23 6.38 1.93
N ALA A 113 -24.83 7.13 0.89
CA ALA A 113 -25.51 8.34 0.46
C ALA A 113 -26.98 8.08 0.10
N LYS A 114 -27.25 6.98 -0.63
CA LYS A 114 -28.61 6.55 -0.98
C LYS A 114 -29.48 6.28 0.25
N LEU A 115 -28.94 5.60 1.27
CA LEU A 115 -29.64 5.38 2.54
C LEU A 115 -29.92 6.69 3.27
N TRP A 116 -28.95 7.61 3.35
CA TRP A 116 -29.14 8.92 3.97
C TRP A 116 -30.19 9.78 3.26
N ILE A 117 -30.18 9.79 1.93
CA ILE A 117 -31.19 10.48 1.12
C ILE A 117 -32.58 9.88 1.39
N ARG A 118 -32.69 8.56 1.48
CA ARG A 118 -33.96 7.87 1.79
C ARG A 118 -34.49 8.25 3.18
N VAL A 119 -33.62 8.34 4.19
CA VAL A 119 -34.00 8.81 5.54
C VAL A 119 -34.51 10.25 5.49
N ARG A 120 -33.82 11.16 4.79
CA ARG A 120 -34.18 12.59 4.75
C ARG A 120 -35.46 12.87 3.94
N ARG A 121 -35.76 12.08 2.91
CA ARG A 121 -36.89 12.33 2.00
C ARG A 121 -38.22 11.71 2.44
N ASN A 122 -38.21 10.75 3.36
CA ASN A 122 -39.42 10.03 3.78
C ASN A 122 -39.87 10.47 5.17
N THR A 123 -41.15 10.27 5.47
CA THR A 123 -41.75 10.63 6.76
C THR A 123 -41.11 9.82 7.90
N GLN A 124 -40.74 10.50 8.98
CA GLN A 124 -40.08 9.91 10.14
C GLN A 124 -41.00 9.97 11.36
N ILE A 125 -41.18 8.82 12.03
CA ILE A 125 -41.88 8.72 13.32
C ILE A 125 -40.84 8.34 14.37
N LYS A 126 -40.59 9.25 15.31
CA LYS A 126 -39.65 9.02 16.41
C LYS A 126 -40.32 8.20 17.51
N PHE A 127 -39.64 7.18 17.98
CA PHE A 127 -40.07 6.34 19.10
C PHE A 127 -38.88 6.00 19.99
N ASN A 128 -38.69 6.76 21.07
CA ASN A 128 -37.52 6.68 21.94
C ASN A 128 -36.20 6.81 21.15
N PHE A 129 -35.27 5.85 21.25
CA PHE A 129 -34.01 5.85 20.50
C PHE A 129 -34.18 5.42 19.02
N LEU A 130 -35.35 4.89 18.64
CA LEU A 130 -35.65 4.39 17.30
C LEU A 130 -36.37 5.43 16.46
N VAL A 131 -36.14 5.36 15.15
CA VAL A 131 -36.83 6.20 14.16
C VAL A 131 -37.43 5.32 13.08
N LYS A 132 -38.76 5.26 12.99
CA LYS A 132 -39.47 4.54 11.93
C LYS A 132 -39.57 5.42 10.69
N VAL A 133 -39.04 4.97 9.57
CA VAL A 133 -39.04 5.69 8.29
C VAL A 133 -40.07 5.04 7.37
N LEU A 134 -41.12 5.78 7.03
CA LEU A 134 -42.25 5.26 6.25
C LEU A 134 -42.00 5.42 4.75
N LEU A 135 -41.82 4.30 4.05
CA LEU A 135 -41.55 4.23 2.62
C LEU A 135 -42.83 4.05 1.81
N LYS A 136 -42.94 4.73 0.67
CA LYS A 136 -44.00 4.46 -0.32
C LYS A 136 -43.76 3.16 -1.08
N GLU A 137 -42.50 2.74 -1.21
CA GLU A 137 -42.09 1.50 -1.87
C GLU A 137 -42.54 0.26 -1.06
N GLU A 138 -42.93 -0.84 -1.72
CA GLU A 138 -43.37 -2.09 -1.09
C GLU A 138 -42.21 -2.96 -0.54
N LEU A 139 -41.14 -2.34 -0.05
CA LEU A 139 -39.97 -3.07 0.46
C LEU A 139 -40.30 -3.84 1.74
N PRO A 140 -39.67 -5.02 1.96
CA PRO A 140 -39.74 -5.69 3.25
C PRO A 140 -39.17 -4.78 4.36
N PRO A 141 -39.68 -4.91 5.60
CA PRO A 141 -39.08 -4.26 6.76
C PRO A 141 -37.58 -4.54 6.81
N HIS A 142 -36.80 -3.49 7.03
CA HIS A 142 -35.35 -3.61 7.19
C HIS A 142 -34.83 -2.47 8.07
N THR A 143 -33.69 -2.70 8.70
CA THR A 143 -33.12 -1.78 9.69
C THR A 143 -31.71 -1.34 9.31
N PHE A 144 -31.43 -0.04 9.49
CA PHE A 144 -30.09 0.53 9.37
C PHE A 144 -29.83 1.53 10.49
N LEU A 145 -28.80 1.26 11.30
CA LEU A 145 -28.47 1.99 12.53
C LEU A 145 -29.71 2.05 13.44
N ARG A 146 -30.23 3.24 13.75
CA ARG A 146 -31.46 3.44 14.53
C ARG A 146 -32.73 3.58 13.68
N TYR A 147 -32.61 3.51 12.35
CA TYR A 147 -33.70 3.74 11.41
C TYR A 147 -34.31 2.40 10.99
N ILE A 148 -35.61 2.22 11.26
CA ILE A 148 -36.38 1.06 10.81
C ILE A 148 -37.23 1.49 9.63
N PHE A 149 -36.99 0.91 8.46
CA PHE A 149 -37.72 1.23 7.24
C PHE A 149 -38.94 0.32 7.11
N LEU A 150 -40.12 0.92 7.03
CA LEU A 150 -41.40 0.21 6.98
C LEU A 150 -42.21 0.71 5.79
N ASN A 151 -42.97 -0.16 5.14
CA ASN A 151 -43.94 0.29 4.14
C ASN A 151 -45.05 1.11 4.81
N LYS A 152 -45.31 2.30 4.27
CA LYS A 152 -46.27 3.28 4.83
C LYS A 152 -47.68 2.69 4.95
N GLN A 153 -48.18 2.07 3.88
CA GLN A 153 -49.54 1.53 3.84
C GLN A 153 -49.73 0.36 4.80
N LYS A 154 -48.76 -0.57 4.86
CA LYS A 154 -48.80 -1.72 5.79
C LYS A 154 -48.67 -1.28 7.25
N PHE A 155 -47.87 -0.25 7.51
CA PHE A 155 -47.73 0.30 8.85
C PHE A 155 -49.02 1.00 9.32
N GLU A 156 -49.61 1.84 8.47
CA GLU A 156 -50.86 2.56 8.78
C GLU A 156 -52.05 1.61 8.94
N SER A 157 -52.10 0.51 8.17
CA SER A 157 -53.13 -0.53 8.30
C SER A 157 -52.87 -1.54 9.42
N LYS A 158 -51.79 -1.38 10.21
CA LYS A 158 -51.36 -2.31 11.27
C LYS A 158 -51.24 -3.77 10.81
N SER A 159 -50.87 -3.98 9.55
CA SER A 159 -50.74 -5.33 8.95
C SER A 159 -49.35 -5.94 9.09
N ILE A 160 -48.42 -5.24 9.76
CA ILE A 160 -47.07 -5.75 10.06
C ILE A 160 -47.11 -6.51 11.40
N PRO A 161 -46.76 -7.81 11.43
CA PRO A 161 -46.74 -8.60 12.66
C PRO A 161 -45.79 -8.01 13.71
N ALA A 162 -46.16 -8.13 14.99
CA ALA A 162 -45.35 -7.64 16.11
C ALA A 162 -43.96 -8.32 16.14
N ASP A 163 -43.89 -9.60 15.79
CA ASP A 163 -42.65 -10.40 15.75
C ASP A 163 -41.63 -9.81 14.78
N VAL A 164 -42.10 -9.34 13.62
CA VAL A 164 -41.27 -8.71 12.59
C VAL A 164 -40.76 -7.36 13.07
N LEU A 165 -41.61 -6.58 13.75
CA LEU A 165 -41.17 -5.32 14.36
C LEU A 165 -40.12 -5.56 15.45
N LEU A 166 -40.33 -6.54 16.33
CA LEU A 166 -39.37 -6.88 17.39
C LEU A 166 -38.03 -7.37 16.81
N HIS A 167 -38.07 -8.15 15.72
CA HIS A 167 -36.88 -8.57 14.98
C HIS A 167 -36.09 -7.37 14.45
N GLU A 168 -36.75 -6.47 13.72
CA GLU A 168 -36.12 -5.25 13.18
C GLU A 168 -35.60 -4.31 14.28
N GLU A 169 -36.37 -4.14 15.37
CA GLU A 169 -35.92 -3.38 16.53
C GLU A 169 -34.65 -3.96 17.15
N THR A 170 -34.51 -5.28 17.17
CA THR A 170 -33.32 -5.95 17.71
C THR A 170 -32.08 -5.62 16.87
N HIS A 171 -32.19 -5.54 15.55
CA HIS A 171 -31.06 -5.11 14.70
C HIS A 171 -30.55 -3.71 15.05
N ALA A 172 -31.46 -2.79 15.38
CA ALA A 172 -31.10 -1.45 15.83
C ALA A 172 -30.51 -1.44 17.24
N LYS A 173 -31.14 -2.14 18.20
CA LYS A 173 -30.70 -2.22 19.61
C LYS A 173 -29.30 -2.81 19.75
N GLU A 174 -28.99 -3.82 18.96
CA GLU A 174 -27.70 -4.52 18.96
C GLU A 174 -26.66 -3.87 18.02
N TRP A 175 -26.98 -2.76 17.36
CA TRP A 175 -26.07 -2.04 16.46
C TRP A 175 -25.52 -2.89 15.31
N HIS A 176 -26.29 -3.86 14.79
CA HIS A 176 -25.84 -4.78 13.74
C HIS A 176 -25.36 -4.06 12.46
N SER A 177 -25.90 -2.88 12.17
CA SER A 177 -25.45 -2.10 11.02
C SER A 177 -24.00 -1.60 11.13
N LEU A 178 -23.47 -1.40 12.34
CA LEU A 178 -22.08 -1.00 12.54
C LEU A 178 -21.13 -2.13 12.11
N ASP A 179 -21.43 -3.36 12.51
CA ASP A 179 -20.69 -4.55 12.09
C ASP A 179 -20.71 -4.72 10.55
N VAL A 180 -21.86 -4.44 9.91
CA VAL A 180 -21.99 -4.48 8.45
C VAL A 180 -21.15 -3.36 7.80
N LEU A 181 -21.13 -2.15 8.35
CA LEU A 181 -20.27 -1.07 7.86
C LEU A 181 -18.79 -1.42 7.99
N PHE A 182 -18.39 -2.02 9.11
CA PHE A 182 -17.02 -2.48 9.34
C PHE A 182 -16.58 -3.50 8.30
N ILE A 183 -17.37 -4.55 8.04
CA ILE A 183 -17.01 -5.56 7.04
C ILE A 183 -17.09 -5.04 5.60
N GLU A 184 -18.02 -4.14 5.28
CA GLU A 184 -18.07 -3.49 3.96
C GLU A 184 -16.84 -2.58 3.73
N LEU A 185 -16.36 -1.89 4.77
CA LEU A 185 -15.12 -1.13 4.70
C LEU A 185 -13.91 -2.04 4.46
N LEU A 186 -13.80 -3.14 5.21
CA LEU A 186 -12.75 -4.14 4.96
C LEU A 186 -12.88 -4.77 3.56
N GLN A 187 -14.10 -4.95 3.05
CA GLN A 187 -14.33 -5.44 1.68
C GLN A 187 -13.80 -4.44 0.63
N VAL A 188 -13.81 -3.12 0.89
CA VAL A 188 -13.18 -2.15 -0.02
C VAL A 188 -11.67 -2.38 -0.11
N LEU A 189 -11.02 -2.58 1.04
CA LEU A 189 -9.57 -2.79 1.13
C LEU A 189 -9.15 -4.17 0.58
N PHE A 190 -9.93 -5.19 0.88
CA PHE A 190 -9.68 -6.59 0.52
C PHE A 190 -10.65 -7.07 -0.56
N TRP A 191 -10.98 -6.22 -1.54
CA TRP A 191 -12.00 -6.48 -2.55
C TRP A 191 -11.75 -7.75 -3.37
N PHE A 192 -10.47 -8.07 -3.57
CA PHE A 192 -10.00 -9.26 -4.28
C PHE A 192 -10.00 -10.53 -3.42
N ASN A 193 -10.08 -10.42 -2.09
CA ASN A 193 -10.01 -11.56 -1.19
C ASN A 193 -11.40 -12.22 -1.04
N PRO A 194 -11.63 -13.45 -1.52
CA PRO A 194 -12.94 -14.10 -1.46
C PRO A 194 -13.40 -14.37 -0.01
N LEU A 195 -12.47 -14.51 0.95
CA LEU A 195 -12.82 -14.80 2.33
C LEU A 195 -13.61 -13.68 2.99
N ILE A 196 -13.39 -12.41 2.59
CA ILE A 196 -14.13 -11.27 3.17
C ILE A 196 -15.63 -11.38 2.90
N TYR A 197 -16.01 -11.92 1.74
CA TYR A 197 -17.40 -12.15 1.36
C TYR A 197 -18.03 -13.27 2.20
N VAL A 198 -17.27 -14.31 2.54
CA VAL A 198 -17.75 -15.40 3.40
C VAL A 198 -17.89 -14.94 4.85
N PHE A 199 -16.97 -14.10 5.36
CA PHE A 199 -17.11 -13.44 6.66
C PHE A 199 -18.35 -12.55 6.70
N LYS A 200 -18.55 -11.69 5.69
CA LYS A 200 -19.74 -10.85 5.57
C LYS A 200 -21.03 -11.65 5.61
N ARG A 201 -21.12 -12.75 4.84
CA ARG A 201 -22.29 -13.65 4.87
C ARG A 201 -22.48 -14.27 6.26
N SER A 202 -21.40 -14.66 6.92
CA SER A 202 -21.45 -15.31 8.24
C SER A 202 -21.83 -14.35 9.37
N ILE A 203 -21.34 -13.09 9.31
CA ILE A 203 -21.70 -12.01 10.24
C ILE A 203 -23.19 -11.68 10.10
N LYS A 204 -23.67 -11.43 8.87
CA LYS A 204 -25.09 -11.15 8.61
C LYS A 204 -25.97 -12.30 9.09
N LEU A 205 -25.61 -13.54 8.78
CA LEU A 205 -26.35 -14.71 9.24
C LEU A 205 -26.37 -14.83 10.78
N ASN A 206 -25.29 -14.45 11.46
CA ASN A 206 -25.27 -14.40 12.92
C ASN A 206 -26.15 -13.28 13.49
N HIS A 207 -26.25 -12.13 12.82
CA HIS A 207 -27.19 -11.06 13.19
C HIS A 207 -28.64 -11.53 13.09
N GLU A 208 -28.98 -12.26 12.03
CA GLU A 208 -30.31 -12.88 11.91
C GLU A 208 -30.58 -13.80 13.10
N PHE A 209 -29.61 -14.65 13.50
CA PHE A 209 -29.79 -15.52 14.67
C PHE A 209 -29.98 -14.76 15.98
N LEU A 210 -29.29 -13.62 16.17
CA LEU A 210 -29.48 -12.77 17.34
C LEU A 210 -30.88 -12.17 17.38
N ALA A 211 -31.34 -11.64 16.24
CA ALA A 211 -32.67 -11.07 16.11
C ALA A 211 -33.77 -12.14 16.26
N ASP A 212 -33.59 -13.32 15.67
CA ASP A 212 -34.45 -14.49 15.83
C ASP A 212 -34.54 -14.92 17.31
N SER A 213 -33.40 -14.98 18.01
CA SER A 213 -33.34 -15.37 19.42
C SER A 213 -34.06 -14.36 20.33
N ALA A 214 -34.02 -13.07 20.01
CA ALA A 214 -34.74 -12.04 20.77
C ALA A 214 -36.25 -12.17 20.65
N VAL A 215 -36.77 -12.53 19.47
CA VAL A 215 -38.21 -12.79 19.27
C VAL A 215 -38.65 -14.05 20.01
N ILE A 216 -37.91 -15.15 19.88
CA ILE A 216 -38.27 -16.45 20.49
C ILE A 216 -38.26 -16.38 22.02
N LYS A 217 -37.34 -15.61 22.62
CA LYS A 217 -37.32 -15.41 24.09
C LYS A 217 -38.60 -14.74 24.63
N GLY A 218 -39.32 -14.00 23.80
CA GLY A 218 -40.51 -13.24 24.19
C GLY A 218 -41.85 -13.92 23.86
N GLN A 219 -41.86 -15.11 23.27
CA GLN A 219 -43.10 -15.73 22.74
C GLN A 219 -43.16 -17.25 22.94
N GLU A 220 -44.37 -17.76 23.19
CA GLU A 220 -44.61 -19.19 23.43
C GLU A 220 -44.64 -20.04 22.14
N ASN A 221 -44.85 -19.43 20.96
CA ASN A 221 -45.09 -20.18 19.73
C ASN A 221 -44.04 -19.91 18.63
N GLN A 222 -42.91 -20.62 18.70
CA GLN A 222 -41.84 -20.59 17.70
C GLN A 222 -42.34 -20.91 16.27
N LEU A 223 -43.34 -21.77 16.12
CA LEU A 223 -43.87 -22.18 14.81
C LEU A 223 -44.63 -21.04 14.12
N HIS A 224 -45.36 -20.22 14.90
CA HIS A 224 -45.98 -19.00 14.39
C HIS A 224 -44.95 -18.06 13.77
N TYR A 225 -43.86 -17.79 14.48
CA TYR A 225 -42.79 -16.92 14.00
C TYR A 225 -42.12 -17.46 12.73
N GLN A 226 -41.86 -18.78 12.66
CA GLN A 226 -41.29 -19.42 11.46
C GLN A 226 -42.20 -19.27 10.24
N ASN A 227 -43.51 -19.44 10.41
CA ASN A 227 -44.49 -19.22 9.36
C ASN A 227 -44.56 -17.75 8.93
N THR A 228 -44.47 -16.82 9.88
CA THR A 228 -44.38 -15.39 9.61
C THR A 228 -43.15 -15.06 8.74
N LEU A 229 -41.96 -15.56 9.10
CA LEU A 229 -40.76 -15.38 8.29
C LEU A 229 -40.90 -15.96 6.88
N LEU A 230 -41.51 -17.14 6.74
CA LEU A 230 -41.75 -17.76 5.44
C LEU A 230 -42.72 -16.92 4.58
N SER A 231 -43.75 -16.33 5.18
CA SER A 231 -44.72 -15.49 4.47
C SER A 231 -44.11 -14.23 3.84
N TYR A 232 -43.06 -13.68 4.45
CA TYR A 232 -42.30 -12.56 3.90
C TYR A 232 -41.36 -12.99 2.75
N LEU A 233 -40.96 -14.26 2.69
CA LEU A 233 -40.22 -14.83 1.56
C LEU A 233 -41.14 -15.20 0.38
N SER A 234 -42.37 -15.65 0.65
CA SER A 234 -43.34 -16.06 -0.38
C SER A 234 -44.03 -14.89 -1.09
N ASN A 235 -44.12 -13.72 -0.44
CA ASN A 235 -44.77 -12.53 -1.00
C ASN A 235 -43.87 -11.68 -1.92
N ASP A 236 -42.66 -12.16 -2.24
CA ASP A 236 -41.66 -11.38 -2.94
C ASP A 236 -41.96 -11.28 -4.45
N LYS A 237 -42.85 -10.35 -4.82
CA LYS A 237 -42.94 -9.78 -6.17
C LYS A 237 -41.79 -8.79 -6.46
N PHE A 238 -40.67 -8.84 -5.74
CA PHE A 238 -39.46 -8.04 -6.00
C PHE A 238 -38.56 -8.71 -7.04
N HIS A 239 -39.05 -8.78 -8.27
CA HIS A 239 -38.24 -9.16 -9.42
C HIS A 239 -38.40 -8.14 -10.54
N THR A 240 -38.05 -6.89 -10.28
CA THR A 240 -37.55 -6.01 -11.33
C THR A 240 -36.05 -5.82 -11.08
N HIS A 241 -35.26 -6.57 -11.86
CA HIS A 241 -33.79 -6.57 -11.92
C HIS A 241 -33.02 -7.44 -10.91
N GLN A 242 -33.24 -8.76 -10.93
CA GLN A 242 -32.10 -9.68 -10.72
C GLN A 242 -32.34 -11.05 -11.35
N SER A 243 -31.39 -11.47 -12.17
CA SER A 243 -31.39 -12.72 -12.92
C SER A 243 -31.14 -13.95 -12.05
N VAL A 244 -31.95 -15.00 -12.31
CA VAL A 244 -31.59 -16.44 -12.32
C VAL A 244 -31.45 -17.16 -10.96
N GLY A 245 -31.92 -18.42 -10.92
CA GLY A 245 -32.27 -19.26 -9.76
C GLY A 245 -31.23 -19.53 -8.66
N ILE A 246 -30.03 -18.95 -8.74
CA ILE A 246 -28.99 -19.05 -7.69
C ILE A 246 -29.34 -18.17 -6.47
N ALA A 247 -29.95 -17.00 -6.69
CA ALA A 247 -30.35 -16.09 -5.60
C ALA A 247 -31.41 -16.72 -4.68
N ASN A 248 -32.38 -17.45 -5.25
CA ASN A 248 -33.39 -18.17 -4.49
C ASN A 248 -32.76 -19.28 -3.64
N ALA A 249 -31.85 -20.10 -4.20
CA ALA A 249 -31.14 -21.13 -3.45
C ALA A 249 -30.30 -20.57 -2.28
N ILE A 250 -29.71 -19.37 -2.44
CA ILE A 250 -28.95 -18.68 -1.38
C ILE A 250 -29.86 -18.23 -0.24
N ASN A 251 -31.02 -17.66 -0.55
CA ASN A 251 -32.02 -17.23 0.44
C ASN A 251 -32.63 -18.44 1.18
N TYR A 252 -32.99 -19.51 0.47
CA TYR A 252 -33.46 -20.76 1.06
C TYR A 252 -32.40 -21.43 1.96
N SER A 253 -31.14 -21.41 1.57
CA SER A 253 -30.03 -21.91 2.40
C SER A 253 -29.89 -21.12 3.71
N SER A 254 -30.11 -19.79 3.67
CA SER A 254 -30.03 -18.94 4.86
C SER A 254 -31.21 -19.15 5.82
N ILE A 255 -32.45 -19.23 5.33
CA ILE A 255 -33.63 -19.46 6.18
C ILE A 255 -33.63 -20.87 6.78
N LYS A 256 -33.17 -21.89 6.01
CA LYS A 256 -32.97 -23.24 6.52
C LYS A 256 -32.02 -23.25 7.72
N LYS A 257 -30.90 -22.52 7.63
CA LYS A 257 -29.95 -22.40 8.75
C LYS A 257 -30.56 -21.71 9.95
N ARG A 258 -31.34 -20.64 9.75
CA ARG A 258 -32.09 -19.95 10.82
C ARG A 258 -33.01 -20.93 11.55
N PHE A 259 -33.83 -21.69 10.83
CA PHE A 259 -34.75 -22.66 11.44
C PHE A 259 -34.04 -23.79 12.19
N ILE A 260 -32.94 -24.34 11.64
CA ILE A 260 -32.13 -25.36 12.31
C ILE A 260 -31.59 -24.82 13.65
N ILE A 261 -31.08 -23.59 13.63
CA ILE A 261 -30.43 -22.99 14.80
C ILE A 261 -31.44 -22.53 15.85
N MET A 262 -32.63 -22.05 15.44
CA MET A 262 -33.72 -21.74 16.37
C MET A 262 -34.13 -22.94 17.23
N LYS A 263 -34.01 -24.17 16.69
CA LYS A 263 -34.32 -25.42 17.41
C LYS A 263 -33.13 -25.93 18.25
N LYS A 264 -31.95 -25.36 18.10
CA LYS A 264 -30.73 -25.86 18.73
C LYS A 264 -30.55 -25.25 20.12
N GLN A 265 -30.34 -26.11 21.12
CA GLN A 265 -29.88 -25.72 22.45
C GLN A 265 -28.45 -26.21 22.65
N THR A 266 -27.53 -25.30 22.99
CA THR A 266 -26.13 -25.64 23.26
C THR A 266 -25.91 -25.63 24.77
N SER A 267 -25.34 -26.70 25.31
CA SER A 267 -25.06 -26.80 26.74
C SER A 267 -23.97 -25.81 27.18
N LYS A 268 -24.05 -25.32 28.43
CA LYS A 268 -23.04 -24.41 29.01
C LYS A 268 -21.62 -24.98 28.95
N ARG A 269 -21.47 -26.29 29.18
CA ARG A 269 -20.19 -27.01 29.04
C ARG A 269 -19.70 -27.03 27.58
N GLY A 270 -20.61 -27.26 26.62
CA GLY A 270 -20.28 -27.23 25.20
C GLY A 270 -19.80 -25.87 24.70
N ILE A 271 -20.39 -24.78 25.24
CA ILE A 271 -19.93 -23.40 25.02
C ILE A 271 -18.50 -23.25 25.56
N LEU A 272 -18.28 -23.56 26.84
CA LEU A 272 -16.98 -23.41 27.49
C LEU A 272 -15.87 -24.15 26.75
N ILE A 273 -16.07 -25.42 26.41
CA ILE A 273 -15.05 -26.24 25.72
C ILE A 273 -14.66 -25.61 24.38
N ARG A 274 -15.64 -25.20 23.57
CA ARG A 274 -15.38 -24.59 22.25
C ARG A 274 -14.72 -23.23 22.37
N SER A 275 -15.11 -22.43 23.37
CA SER A 275 -14.43 -21.17 23.66
C SER A 275 -12.98 -21.40 24.12
N LEU A 276 -12.72 -22.44 24.91
CA LEU A 276 -11.37 -22.76 25.39
C LEU A 276 -10.45 -23.23 24.25
N LEU A 277 -10.99 -23.94 23.25
CA LEU A 277 -10.25 -24.34 22.04
C LEU A 277 -9.73 -23.17 21.20
N LEU A 278 -10.19 -21.94 21.45
CA LEU A 278 -9.64 -20.75 20.82
C LEU A 278 -8.22 -20.44 21.28
N LEU A 279 -7.87 -20.75 22.53
CA LEU A 279 -6.54 -20.49 23.09
C LEU A 279 -5.42 -21.23 22.35
N PRO A 280 -5.47 -22.57 22.19
CA PRO A 280 -4.43 -23.28 21.45
C PRO A 280 -4.39 -22.88 19.97
N LEU A 281 -5.54 -22.55 19.36
CA LEU A 281 -5.57 -22.02 18.00
C LEU A 281 -4.81 -20.69 17.92
N LEU A 282 -5.05 -19.77 18.85
CA LEU A 282 -4.37 -18.48 18.88
C LEU A 282 -2.87 -18.63 19.12
N SER A 283 -2.46 -19.52 20.04
CA SER A 283 -1.05 -19.84 20.27
C SER A 283 -0.38 -20.38 18.99
N LEU A 284 -1.04 -21.28 18.26
CA LEU A 284 -0.54 -21.81 16.99
C LEU A 284 -0.42 -20.70 15.93
N MET A 285 -1.39 -19.79 15.86
CA MET A 285 -1.35 -18.64 14.95
C MET A 285 -0.23 -17.67 15.29
N LEU A 286 -0.07 -17.33 16.56
CA LEU A 286 1.02 -16.47 17.01
C LEU A 286 2.38 -17.11 16.74
N TYR A 287 2.53 -18.42 17.00
CA TYR A 287 3.79 -19.12 16.76
C TYR A 287 4.14 -19.26 15.27
N GLY A 288 3.13 -19.54 14.42
CA GLY A 288 3.32 -19.86 13.00
C GLY A 288 3.32 -18.66 12.05
N PHE A 289 2.60 -17.58 12.38
CA PHE A 289 2.40 -16.44 11.46
C PHE A 289 3.05 -15.13 11.89
N SER A 290 3.54 -15.02 13.13
CA SER A 290 4.32 -13.86 13.57
C SER A 290 5.64 -13.67 12.80
N GLN A 291 6.24 -12.50 12.94
CA GLN A 291 7.59 -12.21 12.48
C GLN A 291 8.59 -12.62 13.56
N ARG A 292 9.75 -13.14 13.15
CA ARG A 292 10.87 -13.41 14.05
C ARG A 292 12.06 -12.58 13.59
N ASN A 293 12.63 -11.80 14.50
CA ASN A 293 13.87 -11.09 14.27
C ASN A 293 14.95 -11.77 15.09
N VAL A 294 16.00 -12.25 14.43
CA VAL A 294 17.21 -12.71 15.12
C VAL A 294 18.12 -11.51 15.28
N VAL A 295 18.37 -11.09 16.52
CA VAL A 295 19.29 -9.98 16.82
C VAL A 295 20.58 -10.58 17.38
N SER A 296 21.68 -10.35 16.69
CA SER A 296 23.02 -10.69 17.18
C SER A 296 23.33 -9.89 18.44
N LYS A 297 23.73 -10.57 19.53
CA LYS A 297 24.35 -9.87 20.66
C LYS A 297 25.78 -9.47 20.26
N ASN A 298 26.04 -8.17 20.17
CA ASN A 298 27.39 -7.65 19.95
C ASN A 298 28.18 -7.75 21.26
N THR A 299 29.15 -8.66 21.33
CA THR A 299 30.06 -8.85 22.45
C THR A 299 31.45 -8.30 22.11
N ILE A 300 32.15 -7.78 23.12
CA ILE A 300 33.50 -7.23 22.96
C ILE A 300 34.49 -8.37 22.77
N LYS A 301 35.30 -8.30 21.70
CA LYS A 301 36.35 -9.30 21.42
C LYS A 301 37.73 -8.68 21.60
N ASP A 302 38.65 -9.47 22.13
CA ASP A 302 40.05 -9.05 22.24
C ASP A 302 40.75 -9.27 20.90
N ILE A 303 41.79 -8.48 20.66
CA ILE A 303 42.60 -8.57 19.45
C ILE A 303 43.91 -9.25 19.83
N ASN A 304 44.08 -10.52 19.44
CA ASN A 304 45.29 -11.25 19.71
C ASN A 304 46.18 -11.27 18.48
N ILE A 305 47.36 -10.64 18.56
CA ILE A 305 48.33 -10.54 17.48
C ILE A 305 49.54 -11.40 17.81
N GLU A 306 49.85 -12.36 16.95
CA GLU A 306 51.08 -13.15 17.04
C GLU A 306 52.05 -12.75 15.92
N ILE A 307 53.31 -12.47 16.29
CA ILE A 307 54.42 -12.23 15.36
C ILE A 307 55.31 -13.49 15.36
N THR A 308 55.48 -14.10 14.18
CA THR A 308 56.32 -15.29 14.01
C THR A 308 57.80 -14.92 13.92
N LYS A 309 58.69 -15.92 13.97
CA LYS A 309 60.14 -15.75 13.77
C LYS A 309 60.48 -15.16 12.40
N SER A 310 59.71 -15.52 11.37
CA SER A 310 59.83 -15.01 9.99
C SER A 310 59.29 -13.60 9.83
N GLY A 311 58.61 -13.05 10.84
CA GLY A 311 57.97 -11.72 10.78
C GLY A 311 56.55 -11.73 10.23
N ASP A 312 55.93 -12.90 10.07
CA ASP A 312 54.53 -13.02 9.67
C ASP A 312 53.62 -12.62 10.85
N LEU A 313 52.50 -11.98 10.53
CA LEU A 313 51.51 -11.54 11.50
C LEU A 313 50.29 -12.46 11.46
N LEU A 314 49.80 -12.87 12.62
CA LEU A 314 48.52 -13.56 12.76
C LEU A 314 47.62 -12.77 13.71
N ILE A 315 46.36 -12.55 13.34
CA ILE A 315 45.34 -11.96 14.22
C ILE A 315 44.32 -13.03 14.54
N ASN A 316 44.14 -13.35 15.82
CA ASN A 316 43.24 -14.40 16.28
C ASN A 316 43.41 -15.72 15.51
N ASN A 317 44.67 -16.09 15.22
CA ASN A 317 45.12 -17.26 14.44
C ASN A 317 44.93 -17.19 12.91
N GLU A 318 44.46 -16.08 12.36
CA GLU A 318 44.36 -15.86 10.91
C GLU A 318 45.56 -15.07 10.39
N PRO A 319 46.23 -15.50 9.31
CA PRO A 319 47.38 -14.79 8.75
C PRO A 319 46.97 -13.44 8.16
N THR A 320 47.76 -12.40 8.44
CA THR A 320 47.53 -11.04 7.95
C THR A 320 48.85 -10.33 7.59
N THR A 321 48.73 -9.16 6.98
CA THR A 321 49.86 -8.27 6.69
C THR A 321 49.75 -6.99 7.50
N LEU A 322 50.87 -6.30 7.68
CA LEU A 322 50.90 -5.03 8.40
C LEU A 322 50.04 -3.94 7.73
N GLU A 323 49.85 -4.03 6.41
CA GLU A 323 48.97 -3.14 5.63
C GLU A 323 47.49 -3.40 5.96
N ASN A 324 47.10 -4.68 6.07
CA ASN A 324 45.71 -5.11 6.32
C ASN A 324 45.35 -5.22 7.81
N LEU A 325 46.30 -4.98 8.72
CA LEU A 325 46.11 -5.02 10.17
C LEU A 325 44.89 -4.21 10.63
N SER A 326 44.73 -2.99 10.11
CA SER A 326 43.60 -2.12 10.47
C SER A 326 42.25 -2.69 10.06
N THR A 327 42.14 -3.15 8.81
CA THR A 327 40.92 -3.77 8.27
C THR A 327 40.53 -5.01 9.05
N GLU A 328 41.51 -5.83 9.45
CA GLU A 328 41.28 -7.06 10.17
C GLU A 328 40.90 -6.82 11.64
N VAL A 329 41.49 -5.81 12.28
CA VAL A 329 41.10 -5.36 13.62
C VAL A 329 39.67 -4.81 13.62
N ASP A 330 39.34 -3.97 12.64
CA ASP A 330 37.99 -3.45 12.47
C ASP A 330 36.99 -4.59 12.20
N ARG A 331 37.37 -5.64 11.46
CA ARG A 331 36.53 -6.82 11.24
C ARG A 331 36.14 -7.52 12.55
N VAL A 332 37.04 -7.59 13.53
CA VAL A 332 36.81 -8.28 14.81
C VAL A 332 35.81 -7.53 15.70
N ASN A 333 35.77 -6.19 15.64
CA ASN A 333 34.96 -5.33 16.52
C ASN A 333 34.21 -4.21 15.75
N HIS A 334 33.76 -4.50 14.53
CA HIS A 334 33.19 -3.52 13.57
C HIS A 334 32.00 -2.70 14.11
N ASN A 335 31.31 -3.22 15.13
CA ASN A 335 30.05 -2.67 15.62
C ASN A 335 30.19 -1.66 16.76
N PHE A 336 31.41 -1.30 17.16
CA PHE A 336 31.66 -0.49 18.36
C PHE A 336 32.25 0.89 18.01
N GLY A 337 31.71 1.95 18.63
CA GLY A 337 32.20 3.33 18.46
C GLY A 337 33.52 3.59 19.17
N SER A 338 34.11 4.76 18.92
CA SER A 338 35.43 5.17 19.43
C SER A 338 35.57 5.03 20.95
N TYR A 339 34.49 5.34 21.69
CA TYR A 339 34.47 5.22 23.14
C TYR A 339 34.66 3.77 23.60
N ILE A 340 33.95 2.84 22.97
CA ILE A 340 34.00 1.43 23.32
C ILE A 340 35.36 0.83 22.94
N THR A 341 35.84 1.17 21.75
CA THR A 341 37.13 0.73 21.22
C THR A 341 38.30 1.16 22.10
N ARG A 342 38.26 2.37 22.64
CA ARG A 342 39.34 2.88 23.50
C ARG A 342 39.36 2.27 24.89
N ASN A 343 38.18 2.05 25.48
CA ASN A 343 38.06 1.75 26.90
C ASN A 343 37.89 0.26 27.24
N TYR A 344 37.38 -0.55 26.31
CA TYR A 344 37.04 -1.94 26.59
C TYR A 344 37.73 -2.95 25.66
N ILE A 345 38.13 -2.54 24.44
CA ILE A 345 38.89 -3.43 23.56
C ILE A 345 40.35 -3.48 24.03
N THR A 346 40.86 -4.70 24.21
CA THR A 346 42.26 -4.95 24.57
C THR A 346 42.97 -5.65 23.42
N ALA A 347 44.16 -5.16 23.06
CA ALA A 347 45.04 -5.82 22.10
C ALA A 347 46.20 -6.49 22.84
N HIS A 348 46.42 -7.76 22.55
CA HIS A 348 47.54 -8.53 23.06
C HIS A 348 48.51 -8.86 21.93
N ILE A 349 49.79 -8.55 22.09
CA ILE A 349 50.83 -8.82 21.08
C ILE A 349 51.82 -9.85 21.63
N LEU A 350 51.93 -11.01 20.98
CA LEU A 350 52.90 -12.04 21.29
C LEU A 350 53.97 -12.06 20.19
N TYR A 351 55.23 -11.77 20.52
CA TYR A 351 56.28 -11.61 19.52
C TYR A 351 57.53 -12.44 19.78
N ASP A 352 58.21 -12.83 18.71
CA ASP A 352 59.57 -13.36 18.79
C ASP A 352 60.57 -12.21 18.97
N GLU A 353 61.58 -12.38 19.83
CA GLU A 353 62.48 -11.27 20.22
C GLU A 353 63.29 -10.70 19.05
N THR A 354 63.48 -11.49 17.99
CA THR A 354 64.15 -11.05 16.76
C THR A 354 63.34 -10.00 15.99
N GLN A 355 62.04 -9.89 16.25
CA GLN A 355 61.10 -9.02 15.52
C GLN A 355 60.63 -7.81 16.35
N ASN A 356 61.36 -7.42 17.39
CA ASN A 356 60.99 -6.32 18.30
C ASN A 356 60.68 -4.99 17.57
N LYS A 357 61.29 -4.73 16.40
CA LYS A 357 61.08 -3.52 15.59
C LYS A 357 59.69 -3.42 14.94
N LEU A 358 58.96 -4.54 14.84
CA LEU A 358 57.60 -4.56 14.29
C LEU A 358 56.55 -4.13 15.32
N ILE A 359 56.88 -4.18 16.62
CA ILE A 359 55.95 -3.83 17.69
C ILE A 359 55.57 -2.35 17.60
N ASP A 360 56.53 -1.45 17.49
CA ASP A 360 56.28 0.00 17.40
C ASP A 360 55.35 0.33 16.22
N GLN A 361 55.50 -0.37 15.10
CA GLN A 361 54.66 -0.19 13.90
C GLN A 361 53.23 -0.70 14.12
N ILE A 362 53.07 -1.83 14.82
CA ILE A 362 51.77 -2.41 15.17
C ILE A 362 51.07 -1.55 16.22
N GLU A 363 51.77 -1.12 17.26
CA GLU A 363 51.23 -0.24 18.31
C GLU A 363 50.79 1.11 17.74
N THR A 364 51.58 1.69 16.83
CA THR A 364 51.19 2.91 16.12
C THR A 364 49.90 2.71 15.33
N LYS A 365 49.77 1.57 14.62
CA LYS A 365 48.57 1.26 13.85
C LYS A 365 47.35 0.98 14.73
N LEU A 366 47.52 0.25 15.84
CA LEU A 366 46.43 0.00 16.81
C LEU A 366 46.00 1.28 17.52
N GLY A 367 46.96 2.15 17.88
CA GLY A 367 46.69 3.47 18.46
C GLY A 367 45.92 4.37 17.50
N ALA A 368 46.22 4.33 16.21
CA ALA A 368 45.46 5.04 15.18
C ALA A 368 44.00 4.56 15.02
N LEU A 369 43.70 3.33 15.46
CA LEU A 369 42.34 2.78 15.53
C LEU A 369 41.65 3.10 16.88
N GLY A 370 42.29 3.89 17.75
CA GLY A 370 41.77 4.26 19.06
C GLY A 370 41.98 3.21 20.16
N ILE A 371 42.66 2.10 19.87
CA ILE A 371 42.93 1.04 20.86
C ILE A 371 44.06 1.51 21.78
N SER A 372 43.73 1.78 23.04
CA SER A 372 44.70 2.30 24.01
C SER A 372 45.26 1.24 24.96
N ASN A 373 44.53 0.14 25.16
CA ASN A 373 44.94 -0.93 26.07
C ASN A 373 45.71 -2.02 25.29
N ILE A 374 47.00 -1.77 25.06
CA ILE A 374 47.89 -2.68 24.34
C ILE A 374 48.84 -3.36 25.33
N LYS A 375 48.93 -4.69 25.28
CA LYS A 375 49.83 -5.49 26.12
C LYS A 375 50.68 -6.39 25.24
N HIS A 376 51.99 -6.18 25.22
CA HIS A 376 52.90 -7.05 24.48
C HIS A 376 53.72 -7.97 25.41
N PHE A 377 54.06 -9.16 24.92
CA PHE A 377 54.90 -10.13 25.64
C PHE A 377 55.83 -10.85 24.66
N SER A 378 57.08 -11.07 25.05
CA SER A 378 58.03 -11.85 24.24
C SER A 378 57.81 -13.35 24.42
N LYS A 379 57.97 -14.14 23.35
CA LYS A 379 57.83 -15.61 23.37
C LYS A 379 58.81 -16.27 24.35
N ARG A 380 60.02 -15.73 24.53
CA ARG A 380 60.94 -16.21 25.56
C ARG A 380 60.41 -15.95 26.97
N THR A 381 59.87 -14.76 27.23
CA THR A 381 59.30 -14.42 28.54
C THR A 381 58.09 -15.32 28.87
N THR A 382 57.21 -15.59 27.91
CA THR A 382 56.06 -16.48 28.11
C THR A 382 56.48 -17.94 28.34
N ASN A 383 57.52 -18.41 27.63
CA ASN A 383 58.09 -19.75 27.80
C ASN A 383 58.75 -19.93 29.18
N ILE A 384 59.50 -18.92 29.67
CA ILE A 384 60.13 -18.94 31.00
C ILE A 384 59.07 -18.92 32.10
N LEU A 385 57.98 -18.17 31.93
CA LEU A 385 56.88 -18.07 32.90
C LEU A 385 55.89 -19.25 32.82
N GLY A 386 56.06 -20.19 31.88
CA GLY A 386 55.15 -21.32 31.67
C GLY A 386 53.73 -20.91 31.23
N LYS A 387 53.57 -19.71 30.65
CA LYS A 387 52.28 -19.14 30.24
C LYS A 387 52.17 -19.15 28.73
N ASN A 388 51.74 -20.27 28.15
CA ASN A 388 51.49 -20.37 26.72
C ASN A 388 50.09 -19.83 26.40
N GLY A 389 50.00 -18.65 25.78
CA GLY A 389 48.76 -18.13 25.21
C GLY A 389 48.36 -16.72 25.67
N PHE A 390 47.42 -16.13 24.94
CA PHE A 390 46.82 -14.84 25.26
C PHE A 390 45.92 -14.99 26.49
N LYS A 391 46.07 -14.09 27.48
CA LYS A 391 45.18 -14.05 28.64
C LYS A 391 44.02 -13.09 28.30
N PRO A 392 42.76 -13.58 28.22
CA PRO A 392 41.62 -12.71 27.92
C PRO A 392 41.52 -11.54 28.90
N SER A 393 41.14 -10.39 28.36
CA SER A 393 40.79 -9.21 29.12
C SER A 393 39.53 -9.46 29.95
N GLU A 394 39.29 -8.59 30.94
CA GLU A 394 38.07 -8.63 31.75
C GLU A 394 36.81 -8.28 30.95
N TYR A 395 36.97 -7.69 29.77
CA TYR A 395 35.88 -7.27 28.88
C TYR A 395 35.62 -8.28 27.75
N HIS A 396 36.50 -9.25 27.54
CA HIS A 396 36.34 -10.26 26.49
C HIS A 396 35.05 -11.07 26.68
N GLY A 397 34.24 -11.16 25.61
CA GLY A 397 32.95 -11.87 25.60
C GLY A 397 31.83 -11.16 26.36
N LYS A 398 32.06 -9.95 26.89
CA LYS A 398 31.05 -9.17 27.62
C LYS A 398 30.23 -8.30 26.67
N THR A 399 28.98 -8.04 27.03
CA THR A 399 28.21 -6.95 26.42
C THR A 399 28.75 -5.60 26.90
N ILE A 400 28.40 -4.51 26.21
CA ILE A 400 28.76 -3.15 26.62
C ILE A 400 28.31 -2.86 28.06
N ASP A 401 27.09 -3.25 28.42
CA ASP A 401 26.53 -2.99 29.75
C ASP A 401 27.30 -3.74 30.85
N GLU A 402 27.64 -5.01 30.60
CA GLU A 402 28.46 -5.81 31.52
C GLU A 402 29.86 -5.22 31.67
N ALA A 403 30.47 -4.75 30.57
CA ALA A 403 31.78 -4.11 30.58
C ALA A 403 31.77 -2.78 31.34
N LYS A 404 30.70 -1.98 31.22
CA LYS A 404 30.49 -0.75 32.00
C LYS A 404 30.46 -1.05 33.49
N GLU A 405 29.74 -2.08 33.93
CA GLU A 405 29.66 -2.45 35.35
C GLU A 405 31.00 -2.97 35.91
N ILE A 406 31.76 -3.75 35.14
CA ILE A 406 33.11 -4.18 35.51
C ILE A 406 34.02 -2.97 35.71
N ARG A 407 34.00 -2.01 34.78
CA ARG A 407 34.80 -0.79 34.89
C ARG A 407 34.43 0.05 36.10
N LYS A 408 33.13 0.21 36.40
CA LYS A 408 32.67 0.91 37.62
C LYS A 408 33.21 0.25 38.89
N ALA A 409 33.20 -1.09 38.95
CA ALA A 409 33.75 -1.84 40.08
C ALA A 409 35.27 -1.68 40.21
N ASN A 410 36.00 -1.57 39.10
CA ASN A 410 37.46 -1.32 39.11
C ASN A 410 37.80 0.09 39.59
N VAL A 411 37.12 1.12 39.06
CA VAL A 411 37.29 2.52 39.52
C VAL A 411 36.97 2.66 41.02
N TYR A 412 35.94 1.97 41.49
CA TYR A 412 35.60 1.89 42.91
C TYR A 412 36.74 1.29 43.76
N ASN A 413 37.47 0.29 43.25
CA ASN A 413 38.56 -0.37 43.95
C ASN A 413 39.89 0.41 43.89
N ASP A 414 40.16 1.15 42.81
CA ASP A 414 41.38 1.96 42.66
C ASP A 414 41.34 3.25 43.50
N LEU A 415 40.15 3.77 43.83
CA LEU A 415 39.95 4.98 44.64
C LEU A 415 39.98 4.74 46.17
N LYS A 416 40.39 3.55 46.61
CA LYS A 416 40.18 3.04 47.99
C LYS A 416 41.23 3.48 49.03
N THR A 417 41.77 4.70 48.93
CA THR A 417 42.78 5.21 49.89
C THR A 417 42.51 6.64 50.39
N ASP A 418 41.28 6.93 50.80
CA ASP A 418 41.03 7.98 51.80
C ASP A 418 40.26 7.45 53.01
N ILE A 419 40.32 8.18 54.12
CA ILE A 419 39.87 7.78 55.46
C ILE A 419 38.32 7.72 55.57
N TYR A 420 37.58 8.09 54.52
CA TYR A 420 36.13 8.28 54.58
C TYR A 420 35.29 7.33 53.69
N HIS A 421 35.91 6.42 52.93
CA HIS A 421 35.18 5.39 52.15
C HIS A 421 34.04 5.97 51.27
N GLU A 422 34.31 7.05 50.54
CA GLU A 422 33.31 7.79 49.74
C GLU A 422 33.42 7.44 48.24
N PRO A 423 32.46 6.72 47.60
CA PRO A 423 32.65 6.21 46.24
C PRO A 423 32.07 7.05 45.07
N LEU A 424 32.58 6.71 43.88
CA LEU A 424 32.14 6.96 42.48
C LEU A 424 32.63 8.23 41.78
N LEU A 425 33.84 8.15 41.20
CA LEU A 425 34.29 9.06 40.14
C LEU A 425 33.81 8.52 38.79
N GLU A 426 32.96 9.25 38.07
CA GLU A 426 32.57 8.91 36.69
C GLU A 426 33.30 9.84 35.73
N ILE A 427 33.72 9.35 34.56
CA ILE A 427 34.46 10.14 33.58
C ILE A 427 33.63 10.28 32.31
N ALA A 428 33.09 11.47 32.05
CA ALA A 428 32.43 11.81 30.81
C ALA A 428 33.47 12.04 29.71
N TRP A 429 33.41 11.28 28.62
CA TRP A 429 34.29 11.47 27.48
C TRP A 429 33.52 12.17 26.36
N ILE A 430 34.00 13.36 25.98
CA ILE A 430 33.41 14.20 24.96
C ILE A 430 34.34 14.17 23.76
N GLU A 431 33.91 13.59 22.65
CA GLU A 431 34.65 13.63 21.40
C GLU A 431 34.17 14.83 20.57
N VAL A 432 35.09 15.70 20.17
CA VAL A 432 34.79 16.89 19.39
C VAL A 432 35.50 16.74 18.06
N LYS A 433 34.73 16.38 17.03
CA LYS A 433 35.26 16.18 15.68
C LYS A 433 35.43 17.50 14.94
N ASN A 434 34.50 18.44 15.15
CA ASN A 434 34.56 19.83 14.69
C ASN A 434 33.58 20.69 15.51
N GLU A 435 33.51 21.99 15.22
CA GLU A 435 32.69 22.96 15.98
C GLU A 435 31.17 22.75 15.88
N ASN A 436 30.71 21.87 15.00
CA ASN A 436 29.31 21.49 14.87
C ASN A 436 29.05 20.03 15.29
N GLU A 437 30.09 19.33 15.74
CA GLU A 437 30.06 17.88 15.88
C GLU A 437 30.72 17.42 17.19
N ILE A 438 29.92 17.52 18.26
CA ILE A 438 30.24 16.98 19.59
C ILE A 438 29.53 15.63 19.74
N TRP A 439 30.27 14.63 20.22
CA TRP A 439 29.80 13.29 20.47
C TRP A 439 29.99 12.94 21.95
N PHE A 440 28.98 12.31 22.53
CA PHE A 440 28.99 11.78 23.88
C PHE A 440 28.25 10.43 23.88
N SER A 441 28.91 9.38 24.37
CA SER A 441 28.36 8.01 24.41
C SER A 441 27.82 7.50 23.05
N ASP A 442 28.59 7.75 21.98
CA ASP A 442 28.27 7.36 20.59
C ASP A 442 26.99 8.03 20.01
N GLU A 443 26.50 9.11 20.64
CA GLU A 443 25.45 9.97 20.09
C GLU A 443 25.99 11.37 19.76
N HIS A 444 25.52 11.94 18.64
CA HIS A 444 25.74 13.36 18.35
C HIS A 444 24.91 14.22 19.30
N VAL A 445 25.57 15.17 19.96
CA VAL A 445 24.97 16.04 20.97
C VAL A 445 25.26 17.48 20.59
N GLN A 446 24.22 18.31 20.56
CA GLN A 446 24.43 19.75 20.40
C GLN A 446 25.07 20.33 21.66
N LEU A 447 25.95 21.32 21.51
CA LEU A 447 26.63 21.98 22.63
C LEU A 447 25.66 22.42 23.75
N SER A 448 24.52 22.99 23.36
CA SER A 448 23.45 23.43 24.28
C SER A 448 22.81 22.30 25.10
N GLN A 449 22.88 21.06 24.61
CA GLN A 449 22.28 19.86 25.21
C GLN A 449 23.31 18.98 25.93
N LEU A 450 24.61 19.31 25.83
CA LEU A 450 25.70 18.51 26.39
C LEU A 450 25.56 18.34 27.90
N ASN A 451 25.23 19.42 28.62
CA ASN A 451 25.09 19.36 30.07
C ASN A 451 23.91 18.44 30.49
N GLU A 452 22.80 18.46 29.74
CA GLU A 452 21.61 17.67 30.04
C GLU A 452 21.89 16.19 29.79
N LYS A 453 22.51 15.86 28.66
CA LYS A 453 22.90 14.49 28.30
C LYS A 453 23.89 13.88 29.28
N VAL A 454 24.93 14.62 29.67
CA VAL A 454 25.93 14.14 30.64
C VAL A 454 25.29 13.95 32.02
N LYS A 455 24.35 14.83 32.41
CA LYS A 455 23.60 14.70 33.67
C LYS A 455 22.61 13.54 33.65
N GLU A 456 22.01 13.23 32.51
CA GLU A 456 21.10 12.10 32.33
C GLU A 456 21.84 10.75 32.44
N GLU A 457 23.04 10.65 31.87
CA GLU A 457 23.85 9.43 31.94
C GLU A 457 24.53 9.25 33.30
N PHE A 458 25.00 10.34 33.92
CA PHE A 458 25.73 10.29 35.20
C PHE A 458 25.07 11.10 36.33
N PRO A 459 23.77 10.91 36.64
CA PRO A 459 23.03 11.75 37.57
C PRO A 459 23.60 11.68 39.00
N LEU A 460 24.08 10.50 39.41
CA LEU A 460 24.68 10.28 40.73
C LEU A 460 26.05 10.95 40.86
N ALA A 461 26.86 10.98 39.80
CA ALA A 461 28.17 11.61 39.84
C ALA A 461 28.06 13.14 39.81
N VAL A 462 27.11 13.69 39.05
CA VAL A 462 26.80 15.12 39.02
C VAL A 462 26.27 15.60 40.37
N ASN A 463 25.29 14.91 40.96
CA ASN A 463 24.68 15.32 42.23
C ASN A 463 25.66 15.27 43.42
N ASN A 464 26.69 14.43 43.34
CA ASN A 464 27.70 14.29 44.38
C ASN A 464 29.02 15.01 44.06
N ASN A 465 29.09 15.81 42.98
CA ASN A 465 30.29 16.52 42.53
C ASN A 465 31.52 15.61 42.31
N LYS A 466 31.30 14.40 41.82
CA LYS A 466 32.35 13.40 41.53
C LYS A 466 32.50 13.10 40.03
N LEU A 467 31.86 13.89 39.16
CA LEU A 467 32.02 13.77 37.72
C LEU A 467 33.35 14.41 37.28
N SER A 468 34.16 13.69 36.52
CA SER A 468 35.27 14.26 35.74
C SER A 468 34.91 14.23 34.26
N ALA A 469 35.50 15.10 33.46
CA ALA A 469 35.30 15.10 32.02
C ALA A 469 36.63 15.08 31.26
N GLN A 470 36.66 14.39 30.14
CA GLN A 470 37.78 14.38 29.22
C GLN A 470 37.27 14.77 27.84
N ILE A 471 37.77 15.88 27.32
CA ILE A 471 37.45 16.38 25.99
C ILE A 471 38.57 15.90 25.07
N TYR A 472 38.21 15.14 24.05
CA TYR A 472 39.14 14.69 23.02
C TYR A 472 38.77 15.32 21.70
N THR A 473 39.76 15.86 21.00
CA THR A 473 39.55 16.36 19.65
C THR A 473 40.66 15.90 18.70
N THR A 474 40.23 15.50 17.51
CA THR A 474 41.08 15.02 16.42
C THR A 474 41.41 16.11 15.40
N GLU A 475 40.78 17.29 15.51
CA GLU A 475 40.95 18.42 14.59
C GLU A 475 41.40 19.70 15.31
N ASN A 476 41.85 20.70 14.54
CA ASN A 476 42.15 22.01 15.10
C ASN A 476 40.81 22.71 15.40
N ILE A 477 40.55 22.96 16.68
CA ILE A 477 39.34 23.62 17.15
C ILE A 477 39.73 24.98 17.73
N HIS A 478 38.92 26.01 17.48
CA HIS A 478 39.15 27.31 18.11
C HIS A 478 39.08 27.19 19.63
N SER A 479 39.99 27.87 20.33
CA SER A 479 40.03 27.88 21.81
C SER A 479 38.68 28.29 22.39
N ASP A 480 38.00 29.25 21.78
CA ASP A 480 36.65 29.71 22.16
C ASP A 480 35.60 28.57 22.20
N PHE A 481 35.67 27.63 21.26
CA PHE A 481 34.72 26.51 21.21
C PHE A 481 35.01 25.46 22.30
N THR A 482 36.29 25.19 22.55
CA THR A 482 36.71 24.32 23.66
C THR A 482 36.33 24.93 25.00
N ASP A 483 36.49 26.24 25.15
CA ASP A 483 36.06 26.98 26.33
C ASP A 483 34.54 26.94 26.52
N ALA A 484 33.76 26.99 25.44
CA ALA A 484 32.31 26.84 25.51
C ALA A 484 31.89 25.44 26.02
N ILE A 485 32.58 24.36 25.58
CA ILE A 485 32.35 23.00 26.09
C ILE A 485 32.73 22.91 27.57
N ILE A 486 33.89 23.46 27.95
CA ILE A 486 34.34 23.50 29.34
C ILE A 486 33.31 24.24 30.21
N GLN A 487 32.76 25.35 29.73
CA GLN A 487 31.72 26.10 30.44
C GLN A 487 30.45 25.26 30.65
N GLU A 488 29.98 24.53 29.64
CA GLU A 488 28.82 23.65 29.78
C GLU A 488 29.06 22.52 30.79
N LEU A 489 30.24 21.89 30.77
CA LEU A 489 30.59 20.82 31.71
C LEU A 489 30.81 21.34 33.14
N ARG A 490 31.29 22.57 33.31
CA ARG A 490 31.44 23.20 34.63
C ARG A 490 30.10 23.47 35.31
N LYS A 491 29.00 23.66 34.56
CA LYS A 491 27.63 23.77 35.11
C LYS A 491 27.20 22.50 35.88
N LEU A 492 27.88 21.38 35.67
CA LEU A 492 27.63 20.10 36.33
C LEU A 492 28.50 19.87 37.58
N ASN A 493 29.19 20.89 38.09
CA ASN A 493 30.16 20.77 39.19
C ASN A 493 31.21 19.67 38.93
N THR A 494 31.70 19.59 37.69
CA THR A 494 32.75 18.64 37.29
C THR A 494 34.03 18.88 38.10
N LYS A 495 34.52 17.82 38.75
CA LYS A 495 35.68 17.84 39.64
C LYS A 495 36.98 18.11 38.91
N SER A 496 37.11 17.59 37.69
CA SER A 496 38.23 17.89 36.80
C SER A 496 37.78 17.80 35.34
N ILE A 497 38.35 18.66 34.49
CA ILE A 497 38.18 18.60 33.04
C ILE A 497 39.57 18.61 32.42
N SER A 498 39.87 17.60 31.61
CA SER A 498 41.13 17.49 30.86
C SER A 498 40.83 17.56 29.36
N VAL A 499 41.62 18.32 28.61
CA VAL A 499 41.50 18.41 27.15
C VAL A 499 42.72 17.75 26.51
N PHE A 500 42.47 16.79 25.63
CA PHE A 500 43.49 16.06 24.87
C PHE A 500 43.30 16.38 23.39
N ILE A 501 44.38 16.85 22.75
CA ILE A 501 44.33 17.41 21.41
C ILE A 501 45.49 16.82 20.62
N ASP A 502 45.20 16.20 19.48
CA ASP A 502 46.23 15.58 18.64
C ASP A 502 46.97 16.61 17.75
N ARG A 503 46.51 17.87 17.69
CA ARG A 503 47.16 19.02 17.00
C ARG A 503 47.00 20.36 17.76
N TYR A 504 47.62 21.43 17.26
CA TYR A 504 47.83 22.71 17.97
C TYR A 504 46.54 23.51 18.27
N ILE A 505 46.48 24.20 19.42
CA ILE A 505 45.42 25.16 19.79
C ILE A 505 45.75 26.52 19.17
N ILE A 506 44.84 27.08 18.35
CA ILE A 506 45.01 28.44 17.82
C ILE A 506 44.70 29.44 18.95
N HIS A 507 45.72 30.09 19.48
CA HIS A 507 45.61 31.23 20.41
C HIS A 507 45.73 32.55 19.62
N GLU A 508 44.96 33.55 20.03
CA GLU A 508 44.76 34.83 19.30
C GLU A 508 46.02 35.69 19.09
N ASP A 509 47.15 35.42 19.74
CA ASP A 509 48.26 36.39 19.83
C ASP A 509 49.55 36.12 19.03
N ASP A 510 49.80 34.94 18.45
CA ASP A 510 51.11 34.69 17.83
C ASP A 510 51.14 34.86 16.30
N SER A 511 51.21 36.14 15.92
CA SER A 511 51.50 36.61 14.57
C SER A 511 52.95 37.08 14.39
N SER A 512 53.97 36.27 14.68
CA SER A 512 55.32 36.55 14.13
C SER A 512 56.33 35.38 14.09
N ASN A 513 56.89 35.18 12.88
CA ASN A 513 58.20 34.58 12.53
C ASN A 513 58.58 33.11 12.89
N LYS A 514 58.41 32.23 11.87
CA LYS A 514 59.45 31.49 11.10
C LYS A 514 60.59 30.74 11.85
N PHE A 515 60.56 29.40 11.86
CA PHE A 515 61.54 28.49 11.18
C PHE A 515 61.12 26.99 11.19
N ARG A 516 60.97 26.42 9.97
CA ARG A 516 61.21 25.04 9.42
C ARG A 516 61.14 23.81 10.36
N SER A 517 60.18 22.90 10.18
CA SER A 517 60.03 21.78 9.20
C SER A 517 60.74 20.48 9.62
N ASP A 518 59.96 19.42 9.88
CA ASP A 518 59.87 18.24 9.00
C ASP A 518 59.01 17.10 9.59
N ASN A 519 58.35 16.38 8.68
CA ASN A 519 57.73 15.05 8.76
C ASN A 519 56.29 14.91 9.32
N THR A 520 55.36 15.29 8.44
CA THR A 520 54.04 14.69 8.20
C THR A 520 54.10 13.19 7.84
N PHE A 521 53.18 12.37 8.35
CA PHE A 521 52.49 11.33 7.56
C PHE A 521 51.09 11.02 8.15
N ASN A 522 50.05 11.22 7.31
CA ASN A 522 48.62 10.92 7.49
C ASN A 522 48.35 9.47 7.01
N THR A 523 47.23 8.77 7.29
CA THR A 523 45.96 8.77 6.51
C THR A 523 44.95 7.80 7.17
N LYS A 524 43.65 8.07 7.42
CA LYS A 524 42.50 8.57 6.61
C LYS A 524 42.11 7.68 5.41
N ALA A 525 40.93 7.05 5.46
CA ALA A 525 40.29 6.42 4.30
C ALA A 525 39.81 7.51 3.34
N ASN A 526 40.67 7.79 2.37
CA ASN A 526 40.58 8.89 1.43
C ASN A 526 39.79 8.46 0.18
N ARG A 527 38.79 9.26 -0.24
CA ARG A 527 38.16 9.10 -1.56
C ARG A 527 39.05 9.77 -2.60
N ILE A 528 39.43 9.05 -3.65
CA ILE A 528 40.33 9.58 -4.69
C ILE A 528 39.48 10.14 -5.82
N ILE A 529 39.53 11.47 -6.01
CA ILE A 529 38.87 12.14 -7.13
C ILE A 529 39.92 12.36 -8.22
N LYS A 530 39.72 11.73 -9.38
CA LYS A 530 40.51 11.95 -10.59
C LYS A 530 39.68 12.76 -11.58
N LEU A 531 40.14 13.98 -11.82
CA LEU A 531 39.51 14.94 -12.70
C LEU A 531 40.51 15.31 -13.81
N ALA A 532 40.08 15.23 -15.05
CA ALA A 532 40.88 15.73 -16.17
C ALA A 532 40.02 16.56 -17.12
N GLY A 533 40.64 17.39 -17.95
CA GLY A 533 39.87 18.37 -18.69
C GLY A 533 40.68 19.29 -19.57
N LEU A 534 39.99 20.25 -20.19
CA LEU A 534 40.59 21.33 -20.96
C LEU A 534 40.23 22.69 -20.33
N VAL A 535 41.23 23.57 -20.22
CA VAL A 535 41.01 25.01 -20.04
C VAL A 535 41.13 25.67 -21.40
N ILE A 536 40.09 26.38 -21.79
CA ILE A 536 39.94 26.97 -23.12
C ILE A 536 39.47 28.42 -23.01
N ASP A 537 39.64 29.18 -24.09
CA ASP A 537 39.11 30.52 -24.20
C ASP A 537 37.57 30.47 -24.29
N SER A 538 36.90 31.25 -23.44
CA SER A 538 35.44 31.23 -23.35
C SER A 538 34.78 31.77 -24.61
N GLU A 539 35.48 32.41 -25.54
CA GLU A 539 34.95 32.88 -26.82
C GLU A 539 35.40 31.93 -27.95
N THR A 540 36.71 31.81 -28.20
CA THR A 540 37.26 31.08 -29.35
C THR A 540 37.30 29.56 -29.18
N LEU A 541 37.15 29.05 -27.95
CA LEU A 541 37.36 27.64 -27.58
C LEU A 541 38.78 27.12 -27.81
N GLU A 542 39.72 28.01 -28.11
CA GLU A 542 41.12 27.64 -28.26
C GLU A 542 41.73 27.26 -26.90
N PRO A 543 42.66 26.30 -26.86
CA PRO A 543 43.30 25.89 -25.61
C PRO A 543 44.10 27.00 -24.93
N ILE A 544 43.93 27.16 -23.62
CA ILE A 544 44.71 28.11 -22.81
C ILE A 544 45.87 27.36 -22.16
N ILE A 545 47.08 27.73 -22.54
CA ILE A 545 48.34 27.14 -22.07
C ILE A 545 48.76 27.79 -20.74
N ASN A 546 49.30 26.99 -19.80
CA ASN A 546 49.79 27.44 -18.49
C ASN A 546 48.73 28.22 -17.69
N ALA A 547 47.48 27.77 -17.73
CA ALA A 547 46.43 28.21 -16.80
C ALA A 547 46.60 27.46 -15.48
N GLU A 548 46.57 28.19 -14.36
CA GLU A 548 46.70 27.63 -13.02
C GLU A 548 45.33 27.18 -12.50
N ILE A 549 45.21 25.92 -12.11
CA ILE A 549 44.04 25.42 -11.38
C ILE A 549 44.44 25.31 -9.91
N LYS A 550 43.70 25.99 -9.04
CA LYS A 550 44.00 26.14 -7.62
C LYS A 550 42.87 25.57 -6.76
N ASN A 551 43.17 25.23 -5.52
CA ASN A 551 42.14 24.97 -4.51
C ASN A 551 41.60 26.27 -3.90
N TYR A 552 40.63 26.17 -2.98
CA TYR A 552 40.05 27.33 -2.28
C TYR A 552 41.05 28.16 -1.47
N ASN A 553 42.17 27.56 -1.06
CA ASN A 553 43.27 28.23 -0.35
C ASN A 553 44.25 28.95 -1.28
N GLY A 554 44.03 28.92 -2.60
CA GLY A 554 44.88 29.56 -3.60
C GLY A 554 46.17 28.77 -3.93
N THR A 555 46.32 27.54 -3.44
CA THR A 555 47.42 26.64 -3.81
C THR A 555 47.20 26.10 -5.22
N VAL A 556 48.20 26.19 -6.10
CA VAL A 556 48.16 25.59 -7.46
C VAL A 556 48.17 24.07 -7.33
N LEU A 557 47.09 23.42 -7.78
CA LEU A 557 46.94 21.98 -7.86
C LEU A 557 47.57 21.41 -9.14
N THR A 558 47.39 22.11 -10.26
CA THR A 558 47.97 21.73 -11.56
C THR A 558 47.97 22.93 -12.52
N THR A 559 48.69 22.81 -13.63
CA THR A 559 48.70 23.79 -14.71
C THR A 559 48.43 23.11 -16.04
N THR A 560 47.78 23.81 -16.96
CA THR A 560 47.51 23.24 -18.28
C THR A 560 48.76 23.12 -19.16
N ASP A 561 48.80 22.05 -19.95
CA ASP A 561 49.85 21.80 -20.94
C ASP A 561 49.68 22.63 -22.22
N ASN A 562 50.49 22.33 -23.25
CA ASN A 562 50.46 23.01 -24.55
C ASN A 562 49.17 22.76 -25.37
N LYS A 563 48.31 21.85 -24.93
CA LYS A 563 47.00 21.57 -25.50
C LYS A 563 45.87 22.05 -24.59
N GLY A 564 46.18 22.87 -23.57
CA GLY A 564 45.22 23.34 -22.58
C GLY A 564 44.69 22.23 -21.66
N TYR A 565 45.31 21.05 -21.68
CA TYR A 565 44.87 19.89 -20.91
C TYR A 565 45.43 19.90 -19.51
N TYR A 566 44.59 19.47 -18.57
CA TYR A 566 44.98 19.24 -17.19
C TYR A 566 44.49 17.87 -16.73
N SER A 567 45.22 17.32 -15.77
CA SER A 567 44.78 16.20 -14.94
C SER A 567 45.11 16.54 -13.50
N LEU A 568 44.19 16.27 -12.61
CA LEU A 568 44.33 16.44 -11.18
C LEU A 568 43.76 15.24 -10.46
N GLU A 569 44.51 14.79 -9.47
CA GLU A 569 44.11 13.74 -8.54
C GLU A 569 44.21 14.35 -7.16
N PHE A 570 43.10 14.34 -6.43
CA PHE A 570 43.11 14.80 -5.05
C PHE A 570 42.23 13.91 -4.21
N VAL A 571 42.64 13.84 -2.96
CA VAL A 571 41.93 13.13 -1.92
C VAL A 571 40.84 14.05 -1.37
N ASN A 572 39.60 13.59 -1.41
CA ASN A 572 38.55 14.14 -0.57
C ASN A 572 38.45 13.27 0.69
N ALA A 573 38.77 13.89 1.83
CA ALA A 573 38.76 13.28 3.15
C ALA A 573 37.48 13.60 3.95
N GLN A 574 36.52 14.31 3.35
CA GLN A 574 35.22 14.58 3.98
C GLN A 574 34.41 13.27 3.99
N GLN A 575 33.54 13.09 4.99
CA GLN A 575 32.55 12.01 5.05
C GLN A 575 31.18 12.52 4.58
N GLY A 576 30.37 11.68 3.93
CA GLY A 576 29.07 12.08 3.37
C GLY A 576 29.17 12.69 1.97
N GLU A 577 28.40 13.73 1.71
CA GLU A 577 28.44 14.48 0.44
C GLU A 577 29.83 15.08 0.21
N ILE A 578 30.21 15.26 -1.06
CA ILE A 578 31.56 15.67 -1.46
C ILE A 578 31.50 17.13 -1.88
N ASP A 579 32.20 17.99 -1.14
CA ASP A 579 32.33 19.41 -1.45
C ASP A 579 33.77 19.77 -1.82
N PHE A 580 33.96 20.46 -2.95
CA PHE A 580 35.26 21.05 -3.26
C PHE A 580 35.15 22.25 -4.19
N ASN A 581 36.14 23.14 -4.10
CA ASN A 581 36.23 24.32 -4.94
C ASN A 581 37.51 24.34 -5.75
N LEU A 582 37.40 24.70 -7.03
CA LEU A 582 38.52 24.90 -7.94
C LEU A 582 38.53 26.35 -8.41
N ILE A 583 39.70 26.99 -8.35
CA ILE A 583 39.90 28.36 -8.85
C ILE A 583 40.84 28.29 -10.05
N VAL A 584 40.35 28.63 -11.23
CA VAL A 584 41.14 28.62 -12.47
C VAL A 584 41.57 30.05 -12.78
N LYS A 585 42.88 30.28 -12.91
CA LYS A 585 43.46 31.61 -13.13
C LYS A 585 44.48 31.59 -14.25
N LYS A 586 44.44 32.61 -15.10
CA LYS A 586 45.46 32.89 -16.11
C LYS A 586 45.64 34.41 -16.24
N GLU A 587 46.87 34.90 -16.34
CA GLU A 587 47.09 36.31 -16.67
C GLU A 587 46.45 36.67 -18.02
N GLY A 588 45.79 37.83 -18.07
CA GLY A 588 45.01 38.25 -19.24
C GLY A 588 43.58 37.69 -19.28
N TYR A 589 43.19 36.85 -18.32
CA TYR A 589 41.85 36.29 -18.18
C TYR A 589 41.27 36.57 -16.79
N LYS A 590 39.94 36.62 -16.70
CA LYS A 590 39.24 36.66 -15.41
C LYS A 590 39.35 35.30 -14.71
N PRO A 591 39.58 35.29 -13.39
CA PRO A 591 39.61 34.05 -12.63
C PRO A 591 38.20 33.45 -12.51
N LEU A 592 38.09 32.15 -12.73
CA LEU A 592 36.84 31.38 -12.58
C LEU A 592 36.90 30.60 -11.26
N VAL A 593 35.85 30.71 -10.43
CA VAL A 593 35.70 29.90 -9.21
C VAL A 593 34.58 28.89 -9.43
N GLN A 594 34.93 27.61 -9.46
CA GLN A 594 33.99 26.50 -9.53
C GLN A 594 33.79 25.90 -8.14
N LYS A 595 32.53 25.70 -7.75
CA LYS A 595 32.15 25.02 -6.51
C LYS A 595 31.33 23.77 -6.87
N GLU A 596 31.77 22.62 -6.39
CA GLU A 596 31.11 21.34 -6.62
C GLU A 596 30.54 20.80 -5.31
N HIS A 597 29.32 20.29 -5.39
CA HIS A 597 28.65 19.53 -4.35
C HIS A 597 28.13 18.24 -4.99
N TRP A 598 28.78 17.12 -4.73
CA TRP A 598 28.40 15.82 -5.26
C TRP A 598 27.77 14.97 -4.15
N GLY A 599 26.90 14.03 -4.54
CA GLY A 599 26.30 13.09 -3.60
C GLY A 599 27.34 12.22 -2.89
N ASN A 600 26.89 11.39 -1.95
CA ASN A 600 27.76 10.51 -1.16
C ASN A 600 28.33 9.33 -1.96
N LEU A 601 29.26 9.64 -2.88
CA LEU A 601 29.95 8.68 -3.75
C LEU A 601 31.13 8.06 -2.99
N SER A 602 31.31 6.75 -3.12
CA SER A 602 32.38 5.99 -2.46
C SER A 602 33.46 5.53 -3.44
N GLY A 603 34.71 5.42 -2.97
CA GLY A 603 35.82 4.87 -3.76
C GLY A 603 36.52 5.88 -4.67
N GLU A 604 37.06 5.39 -5.79
CA GLU A 604 37.73 6.20 -6.82
C GLU A 604 36.71 6.78 -7.80
N ILE A 605 36.67 8.11 -7.93
CA ILE A 605 35.74 8.84 -8.78
C ILE A 605 36.51 9.40 -9.98
N LYS A 606 36.19 8.93 -11.19
CA LYS A 606 36.79 9.39 -12.45
C LYS A 606 35.78 10.20 -13.24
N THR A 607 36.08 11.46 -13.51
CA THR A 607 35.21 12.32 -14.33
C THR A 607 36.04 13.38 -15.06
N SER A 608 35.42 14.08 -16.01
CA SER A 608 36.08 15.17 -16.73
C SER A 608 35.32 16.47 -16.63
N MET A 609 36.05 17.57 -16.50
CA MET A 609 35.47 18.91 -16.37
C MET A 609 36.19 19.89 -17.29
N TYR A 610 35.45 20.83 -17.84
CA TYR A 610 35.97 21.85 -18.74
C TYR A 610 35.86 23.21 -18.10
N PHE A 611 36.80 24.09 -18.40
CA PHE A 611 36.79 25.47 -17.96
C PHE A 611 37.00 26.41 -19.14
N GLY A 612 36.01 27.25 -19.43
CA GLY A 612 36.12 28.35 -20.37
C GLY A 612 36.46 29.64 -19.62
N LEU A 613 37.63 30.24 -19.86
CA LEU A 613 38.01 31.50 -19.21
C LEU A 613 37.69 32.71 -20.09
N GLN A 614 37.08 33.73 -19.50
CA GLN A 614 36.85 35.01 -20.15
C GLN A 614 38.13 35.83 -20.19
N LYS A 615 38.54 36.28 -21.38
CA LYS A 615 39.63 37.26 -21.54
C LYS A 615 39.27 38.56 -20.82
N ASN A 616 40.24 39.27 -20.25
CA ASN A 616 39.99 40.52 -19.53
C ASN A 616 39.27 41.53 -20.46
N ASN A 617 37.99 41.82 -20.15
CA ASN A 617 37.05 42.63 -20.95
C ASN A 617 36.48 41.98 -22.22
N GLY A 618 36.60 40.66 -22.39
CA GLY A 618 35.95 39.91 -23.47
C GLY A 618 34.42 39.86 -23.30
N PRO A 619 33.66 39.66 -24.39
CA PRO A 619 32.21 39.65 -24.36
C PRO A 619 31.62 38.35 -23.78
N THR A 620 32.33 37.23 -23.89
CA THR A 620 31.81 35.91 -23.49
C THR A 620 32.22 35.57 -22.05
N PRO A 621 31.28 35.37 -21.11
CA PRO A 621 31.60 35.08 -19.71
C PRO A 621 32.27 33.71 -19.55
N GLU A 622 32.99 33.56 -18.43
CA GLU A 622 33.59 32.30 -18.03
C GLU A 622 32.53 31.22 -17.74
N PHE A 623 32.87 29.96 -17.99
CA PHE A 623 31.96 28.82 -17.75
C PHE A 623 32.72 27.58 -17.30
N SER A 624 31.99 26.62 -16.72
CA SER A 624 32.47 25.28 -16.43
C SER A 624 31.47 24.23 -16.92
N LYS A 625 31.95 23.02 -17.22
CA LYS A 625 31.08 21.92 -17.64
C LYS A 625 31.61 20.57 -17.18
N LEU A 626 30.80 19.82 -16.43
CA LEU A 626 31.10 18.45 -15.99
C LEU A 626 30.54 17.41 -16.96
N PHE A 627 31.31 16.36 -17.26
CA PHE A 627 30.90 15.21 -18.06
C PHE A 627 31.07 13.91 -17.26
N THR A 628 29.94 13.24 -16.95
CA THR A 628 29.89 12.09 -16.04
C THR A 628 30.02 10.72 -16.72
N LYS A 629 30.13 10.65 -18.06
CA LYS A 629 30.14 9.40 -18.85
C LYS A 629 31.50 8.99 -19.43
N ASN A 630 32.59 9.65 -19.04
CA ASN A 630 33.90 9.35 -19.60
C ASN A 630 34.54 8.12 -18.94
N ILE A 631 34.70 7.03 -19.71
CA ILE A 631 35.35 5.78 -19.27
C ILE A 631 36.88 5.99 -19.12
N ASN A 632 37.45 6.94 -19.87
CA ASN A 632 38.89 7.22 -19.90
C ASN A 632 39.15 8.73 -19.81
N LEU A 633 40.19 9.11 -19.07
CA LEU A 633 40.57 10.50 -18.77
C LEU A 633 41.74 11.01 -19.63
N ASP A 634 42.21 10.24 -20.61
CA ASP A 634 43.26 10.71 -21.53
C ASP A 634 42.79 11.87 -22.43
N TYR A 635 43.77 12.62 -22.96
CA TYR A 635 43.52 13.76 -23.84
C TYR A 635 42.65 13.42 -25.06
N ALA A 636 42.84 12.25 -25.68
CA ALA A 636 42.11 11.89 -26.91
C ALA A 636 40.62 11.67 -26.64
N SER A 637 40.31 11.07 -25.49
CA SER A 637 38.95 10.83 -25.00
C SER A 637 38.30 12.14 -24.55
N ILE A 638 39.05 12.98 -23.85
CA ILE A 638 38.57 14.29 -23.41
C ILE A 638 38.31 15.18 -24.61
N ALA A 639 39.27 15.39 -25.52
CA ALA A 639 39.14 16.28 -26.67
C ALA A 639 37.88 16.05 -27.52
N GLN A 640 37.30 14.85 -27.57
CA GLN A 640 36.03 14.59 -28.25
C GLN A 640 34.85 15.41 -27.68
N ASN A 641 34.85 15.69 -26.37
CA ASN A 641 33.80 16.47 -25.69
C ASN A 641 33.81 17.96 -26.06
N ILE A 642 34.87 18.48 -26.72
CA ILE A 642 34.90 19.87 -27.19
C ILE A 642 33.78 20.13 -28.21
N SER A 643 33.48 19.13 -29.05
CA SER A 643 32.39 19.19 -30.03
C SER A 643 31.01 19.35 -29.36
N VAL A 644 30.85 18.81 -28.14
CA VAL A 644 29.61 18.98 -27.35
C VAL A 644 29.48 20.43 -26.88
N ILE A 645 30.57 21.03 -26.40
CA ILE A 645 30.60 22.43 -25.95
C ILE A 645 30.40 23.39 -27.12
N GLU A 646 31.04 23.12 -28.27
CA GLU A 646 30.84 23.87 -29.52
C GLU A 646 29.36 23.88 -29.93
N ASN A 647 28.73 22.69 -29.94
CA ASN A 647 27.32 22.55 -30.26
C ASN A 647 26.42 23.26 -29.24
N GLU A 648 26.72 23.17 -27.94
CA GLU A 648 25.96 23.86 -26.88
C GLU A 648 26.07 25.38 -26.97
N LYS A 649 27.26 25.91 -27.26
CA LYS A 649 27.48 27.35 -27.50
C LYS A 649 26.75 27.83 -28.74
N PHE A 650 26.89 27.10 -29.84
CA PHE A 650 26.17 27.41 -31.08
C PHE A 650 24.67 27.41 -30.86
N PHE A 651 24.16 26.43 -30.11
CA PHE A 651 22.76 26.36 -29.72
C PHE A 651 22.34 27.53 -28.82
N THR A 652 23.14 27.87 -27.81
CA THR A 652 22.87 28.95 -26.86
C THR A 652 22.88 30.31 -27.56
N SER A 653 23.83 30.55 -28.47
CA SER A 653 23.86 31.76 -29.31
C SER A 653 22.58 31.87 -30.14
N LYS A 654 22.21 30.79 -30.85
CA LYS A 654 20.96 30.75 -31.61
C LYS A 654 19.74 30.98 -30.72
N LEU A 655 19.72 30.42 -29.52
CA LEU A 655 18.62 30.57 -28.57
C LEU A 655 18.51 32.02 -28.08
N GLU A 656 19.61 32.65 -27.68
CA GLU A 656 19.63 34.06 -27.25
C GLU A 656 19.26 35.02 -28.38
N ASP A 657 19.73 34.75 -29.61
CA ASP A 657 19.33 35.50 -30.80
C ASP A 657 17.80 35.46 -31.00
N VAL A 658 17.17 34.30 -30.81
CA VAL A 658 15.71 34.17 -30.94
C VAL A 658 14.96 34.72 -29.71
N LYS A 659 15.60 34.77 -28.53
CA LYS A 659 15.02 35.41 -27.33
C LYS A 659 15.05 36.93 -27.39
N LYS A 660 16.02 37.52 -28.10
CA LYS A 660 16.27 38.97 -28.14
C LYS A 660 15.06 39.71 -28.70
N GLY A 661 14.43 40.54 -27.87
CA GLY A 661 13.22 41.30 -28.22
C GLY A 661 11.92 40.47 -28.31
N ASN A 662 11.98 39.16 -28.05
CA ASN A 662 10.84 38.25 -28.11
C ASN A 662 10.39 37.89 -26.69
N THR A 663 9.11 38.06 -26.35
CA THR A 663 8.57 37.73 -25.00
C THR A 663 7.83 36.39 -24.95
N ASN A 664 7.84 35.64 -26.05
CA ASN A 664 7.17 34.35 -26.14
C ASN A 664 7.86 33.28 -25.28
N CYS A 665 7.02 32.45 -24.64
CA CYS A 665 7.42 31.25 -23.91
C CYS A 665 7.93 30.14 -24.84
N ILE A 666 7.36 30.01 -26.04
CA ILE A 666 7.82 29.05 -27.05
C ILE A 666 8.65 29.76 -28.12
N VAL A 667 9.84 29.22 -28.35
CA VAL A 667 10.86 29.70 -29.29
C VAL A 667 11.24 28.54 -30.22
N GLU A 668 11.44 28.82 -31.50
CA GLU A 668 11.82 27.81 -32.50
C GLU A 668 13.29 27.96 -32.92
N ILE A 669 14.05 26.87 -32.89
CA ILE A 669 15.45 26.84 -33.36
C ILE A 669 15.60 25.63 -34.27
N ASN A 670 16.02 25.84 -35.51
CA ASN A 670 16.20 24.79 -36.53
C ASN A 670 14.96 23.86 -36.63
N LYS A 671 13.74 24.41 -36.70
CA LYS A 671 12.45 23.67 -36.75
C LYS A 671 12.10 22.84 -35.51
N THR A 672 12.81 23.05 -34.40
CA THR A 672 12.52 22.39 -33.12
C THR A 672 11.96 23.41 -32.13
N PRO A 673 10.81 23.14 -31.49
CA PRO A 673 10.25 24.02 -30.47
C PRO A 673 10.97 23.85 -29.12
N TYR A 674 11.21 24.98 -28.46
CA TYR A 674 11.76 25.05 -27.11
C TYR A 674 10.85 25.89 -26.23
N LEU A 675 10.53 25.38 -25.06
CA LEU A 675 9.91 26.14 -23.98
C LEU A 675 11.01 26.90 -23.24
N VAL A 676 10.82 28.19 -23.03
CA VAL A 676 11.86 29.10 -22.56
C VAL A 676 11.29 30.00 -21.47
N SER A 677 12.05 30.17 -20.40
CA SER A 677 11.83 31.15 -19.32
C SER A 677 12.93 32.21 -19.34
N ALA A 678 12.93 33.13 -18.37
CA ALA A 678 14.01 34.11 -18.24
C ALA A 678 15.39 33.46 -17.96
N THR A 679 15.42 32.28 -17.31
CA THR A 679 16.65 31.68 -16.77
C THR A 679 16.92 30.24 -17.25
N SER A 680 15.95 29.59 -17.89
CA SER A 680 16.05 28.18 -18.28
C SER A 680 15.25 27.87 -19.55
N TRP A 681 15.51 26.73 -20.20
CA TRP A 681 14.80 26.23 -21.37
C TRP A 681 14.61 24.70 -21.33
N ILE A 682 13.57 24.22 -21.98
CA ILE A 682 13.21 22.80 -22.12
C ILE A 682 12.96 22.53 -23.60
N LYS A 683 13.60 21.50 -24.15
CA LYS A 683 13.32 21.05 -25.52
C LYS A 683 11.97 20.36 -25.57
N LEU A 684 11.15 20.75 -26.53
CA LEU A 684 9.89 20.07 -26.84
C LEU A 684 10.09 19.16 -28.06
N ASN A 685 9.32 18.07 -28.10
CA ASN A 685 9.25 17.18 -29.25
C ASN A 685 8.39 17.79 -30.36
N SER A 686 7.36 18.56 -29.99
CA SER A 686 6.41 19.18 -30.92
C SER A 686 5.72 20.42 -30.33
N PHE A 687 5.23 21.31 -31.21
CA PHE A 687 4.35 22.42 -30.81
C PHE A 687 3.00 21.95 -30.23
N ASN A 688 2.70 20.65 -30.31
CA ASN A 688 1.50 20.05 -29.73
C ASN A 688 1.74 19.39 -28.37
N ASP A 689 2.97 19.40 -27.85
CA ASP A 689 3.25 18.86 -26.52
C ASP A 689 2.38 19.57 -25.48
N VAL A 690 1.80 18.78 -24.58
CA VAL A 690 0.86 19.28 -23.57
C VAL A 690 1.66 19.84 -22.40
N ILE A 691 1.38 21.09 -22.06
CA ILE A 691 2.01 21.83 -20.96
C ILE A 691 0.94 22.15 -19.92
N ALA A 692 1.23 21.89 -18.64
CA ALA A 692 0.42 22.27 -17.50
C ALA A 692 0.86 23.62 -16.96
N ILE A 693 -0.10 24.49 -16.64
CA ILE A 693 0.13 25.74 -15.89
C ILE A 693 -0.34 25.51 -14.46
N ASN A 694 0.55 25.67 -13.48
CA ASN A 694 0.32 25.45 -12.05
C ASN A 694 -0.42 24.12 -11.75
N ASP A 695 -0.13 23.07 -12.50
CA ASP A 695 -0.79 21.74 -12.39
C ASP A 695 -2.32 21.72 -12.58
N GLU A 696 -2.91 22.83 -13.05
CA GLU A 696 -4.37 23.01 -13.15
C GLU A 696 -4.86 23.10 -14.60
N THR A 697 -4.13 23.80 -15.46
CA THR A 697 -4.57 24.06 -16.85
C THR A 697 -3.63 23.42 -17.87
N ASN A 698 -4.15 22.46 -18.64
CA ASN A 698 -3.39 21.78 -19.70
C ASN A 698 -3.69 22.40 -21.07
N LEU A 699 -2.65 22.77 -21.81
CA LEU A 699 -2.78 23.26 -23.18
C LEU A 699 -1.62 22.81 -24.07
N PRO A 700 -1.82 22.74 -25.39
CA PRO A 700 -0.72 22.54 -26.33
C PRO A 700 0.29 23.69 -26.25
N ALA A 701 1.58 23.39 -26.38
CA ALA A 701 2.66 24.36 -26.35
C ALA A 701 2.45 25.53 -27.33
N SER A 702 1.91 25.25 -28.53
CA SER A 702 1.54 26.25 -29.55
C SER A 702 0.64 27.36 -29.04
N LYS A 703 -0.17 27.09 -28.00
CA LYS A 703 -1.08 28.07 -27.41
C LYS A 703 -0.45 28.82 -26.23
N LEU A 704 0.68 28.39 -25.69
CA LEU A 704 1.21 28.92 -24.43
C LEU A 704 1.49 30.43 -24.46
N ASN A 705 1.99 30.93 -25.59
CA ASN A 705 2.28 32.35 -25.79
C ASN A 705 1.04 33.26 -25.71
N THR A 706 -0.18 32.69 -25.77
CA THR A 706 -1.42 33.47 -25.62
C THR A 706 -1.89 33.57 -24.16
N TYR A 707 -1.33 32.77 -23.26
CA TYR A 707 -1.71 32.70 -21.85
C TYR A 707 -0.71 33.43 -20.95
N ILE A 708 0.58 33.21 -21.19
CA ILE A 708 1.66 33.70 -20.32
C ILE A 708 2.79 34.21 -21.19
N ASN A 709 3.42 35.32 -20.76
CA ASN A 709 4.68 35.79 -21.33
C ASN A 709 5.85 35.16 -20.59
N ARG A 710 6.97 34.95 -21.30
CA ARG A 710 8.19 34.33 -20.78
C ARG A 710 8.65 34.91 -19.44
N ASN A 711 8.52 36.22 -19.28
CA ASN A 711 8.99 36.95 -18.08
C ASN A 711 8.18 36.63 -16.82
N ASN A 712 7.02 35.98 -16.94
CA ASN A 712 6.12 35.66 -15.84
C ASN A 712 6.25 34.19 -15.39
N ILE A 713 7.18 33.44 -15.96
CA ILE A 713 7.49 32.07 -15.56
C ILE A 713 8.49 32.10 -14.41
N LYS A 714 8.10 31.57 -13.26
CA LYS A 714 8.95 31.45 -12.07
C LYS A 714 9.80 30.18 -12.12
N ALA A 715 9.22 29.06 -12.52
CA ALA A 715 9.92 27.77 -12.61
C ALA A 715 9.26 26.86 -13.65
N MET A 716 10.00 25.85 -14.12
CA MET A 716 9.52 24.81 -15.04
C MET A 716 10.05 23.46 -14.58
N SER A 717 9.23 22.41 -14.65
CA SER A 717 9.62 21.05 -14.26
C SER A 717 9.14 20.02 -15.29
N PRO A 718 9.94 19.01 -15.64
CA PRO A 718 9.44 17.80 -16.29
C PRO A 718 8.52 17.04 -15.31
N LEU A 719 7.54 16.33 -15.86
CA LEU A 719 6.63 15.46 -15.11
C LEU A 719 6.90 13.99 -15.44
N GLU A 720 6.90 13.12 -14.44
CA GLU A 720 7.23 11.68 -14.59
C GLU A 720 6.11 10.85 -15.24
N SER A 721 4.90 11.42 -15.41
CA SER A 721 3.73 10.71 -15.94
C SER A 721 3.45 11.06 -17.40
N TYR A 722 3.59 10.08 -18.30
CA TYR A 722 3.34 10.22 -19.74
C TYR A 722 1.85 10.33 -20.13
N ASP A 723 0.93 10.12 -19.18
CA ASP A 723 -0.53 10.11 -19.43
C ASP A 723 -1.19 11.50 -19.28
N THR A 724 -0.46 12.51 -18.78
CA THR A 724 -0.90 13.91 -18.67
C THR A 724 0.25 14.84 -19.11
N ALA A 725 0.11 16.16 -18.96
CA ALA A 725 1.06 17.15 -19.48
C ALA A 725 2.52 16.73 -19.27
N GLN A 726 3.36 16.90 -20.29
CA GLN A 726 4.76 16.47 -20.25
C GLN A 726 5.62 17.37 -19.33
N HIS A 727 5.19 18.62 -19.17
CA HIS A 727 5.92 19.64 -18.43
C HIS A 727 4.94 20.52 -17.65
N ALA A 728 5.31 20.91 -16.44
CA ALA A 728 4.62 21.89 -15.62
C ALA A 728 5.37 23.23 -15.65
N ILE A 729 4.62 24.33 -15.75
CA ILE A 729 5.14 25.69 -15.53
C ILE A 729 4.49 26.30 -14.30
N TYR A 730 5.32 26.92 -13.47
CA TYR A 730 4.91 27.63 -12.27
C TYR A 730 5.02 29.12 -12.49
N THR A 731 3.94 29.83 -12.16
CA THR A 731 3.82 31.29 -12.34
C THR A 731 3.96 32.02 -11.00
N ILE A 732 4.12 33.33 -11.06
CA ILE A 732 4.14 34.18 -9.88
C ILE A 732 2.71 34.24 -9.30
N SER A 733 2.58 34.11 -7.97
CA SER A 733 1.29 34.10 -7.28
C SER A 733 0.50 35.37 -7.60
N GLY A 734 -0.69 35.21 -8.21
CA GLY A 734 -1.58 36.31 -8.58
C GLY A 734 -1.71 36.62 -10.07
N ASP A 735 -0.86 36.04 -10.93
CA ASP A 735 -0.75 36.47 -12.34
C ASP A 735 -1.61 35.68 -13.35
N ILE A 736 -2.32 34.64 -12.92
CA ILE A 736 -3.26 33.93 -13.78
C ILE A 736 -4.71 34.35 -13.48
N ASN A 737 -5.09 35.65 -13.55
CA ASN A 737 -6.45 36.10 -13.96
C ASN A 737 -7.24 37.12 -13.11
N THR A 738 -6.67 38.06 -12.35
CA THR A 738 -7.51 39.20 -11.89
C THR A 738 -8.02 40.09 -13.04
N ASN A 739 -7.55 39.88 -14.27
CA ASN A 739 -8.00 40.53 -15.50
C ASN A 739 -8.71 39.60 -16.51
N LEU A 740 -8.73 38.27 -16.27
CA LEU A 740 -9.37 37.34 -17.20
C LEU A 740 -10.85 37.18 -16.92
N ASP A 741 -11.34 37.41 -15.71
CA ASP A 741 -12.77 37.32 -15.40
C ASP A 741 -13.57 38.42 -16.16
N LYS A 742 -13.05 39.66 -16.18
CA LYS A 742 -13.64 40.76 -16.98
C LYS A 742 -13.49 40.56 -18.50
N ARG A 743 -12.38 39.98 -18.97
CA ARG A 743 -12.19 39.67 -20.40
C ARG A 743 -12.96 38.43 -20.84
N ALA A 744 -13.13 37.43 -19.98
CA ALA A 744 -13.95 36.25 -20.21
C ALA A 744 -15.42 36.64 -20.27
N PHE A 745 -15.87 37.52 -19.37
CA PHE A 745 -17.20 38.13 -19.46
C PHE A 745 -17.38 38.94 -20.76
N GLY A 746 -16.41 39.76 -21.13
CA GLY A 746 -16.42 40.51 -22.39
C GLY A 746 -16.30 39.65 -23.65
N LEU A 747 -15.57 38.53 -23.59
CA LEU A 747 -15.42 37.57 -24.68
C LEU A 747 -16.69 36.74 -24.83
N TYR A 748 -17.28 36.31 -23.72
CA TYR A 748 -18.57 35.65 -23.68
C TYR A 748 -19.64 36.54 -24.32
N ASN A 749 -19.79 37.79 -23.89
CA ASN A 749 -20.78 38.70 -24.48
C ASN A 749 -20.52 38.95 -25.97
N ARG A 750 -19.25 39.10 -26.37
CA ARG A 750 -18.91 39.29 -27.78
C ARG A 750 -19.25 38.08 -28.65
N LEU A 751 -18.94 36.87 -28.18
CA LEU A 751 -19.25 35.61 -28.90
C LEU A 751 -20.76 35.33 -28.87
N ALA A 752 -21.40 35.53 -27.71
CA ALA A 752 -22.82 35.36 -27.54
C ALA A 752 -23.58 36.28 -28.49
N LYS A 753 -23.22 37.56 -28.54
CA LYS A 753 -23.78 38.54 -29.47
C LYS A 753 -23.50 38.22 -30.94
N LYS A 754 -22.28 37.77 -31.27
CA LYS A 754 -21.90 37.34 -32.63
C LYS A 754 -22.80 36.21 -33.14
N TYR A 755 -23.00 35.17 -32.33
CA TYR A 755 -23.78 34.00 -32.75
C TYR A 755 -25.28 34.21 -32.61
N ASN A 756 -25.74 34.96 -31.60
CA ASN A 756 -27.15 35.31 -31.47
C ASN A 756 -27.68 36.19 -32.60
N ALA A 757 -26.81 37.01 -33.21
CA ALA A 757 -27.14 37.78 -34.41
C ALA A 757 -27.44 36.90 -35.63
N ILE A 758 -27.03 35.62 -35.63
CA ILE A 758 -27.36 34.65 -36.69
C ILE A 758 -28.71 33.99 -36.34
N PRO A 759 -29.68 33.94 -37.27
CA PRO A 759 -30.93 33.20 -37.09
C PRO A 759 -30.68 31.75 -36.66
N ILE A 760 -31.44 31.26 -35.66
CA ILE A 760 -31.20 29.97 -34.98
C ILE A 760 -31.09 28.76 -35.93
N ASN A 761 -31.80 28.79 -37.06
CA ASN A 761 -31.80 27.76 -38.09
C ASN A 761 -30.55 27.72 -38.98
N LYS A 762 -29.75 28.79 -38.99
CA LYS A 762 -28.48 28.90 -39.74
C LYS A 762 -27.28 29.05 -38.81
N ARG A 763 -27.51 29.08 -37.49
CA ARG A 763 -26.49 29.31 -36.49
C ARG A 763 -25.63 28.06 -36.35
N THR A 764 -24.36 28.19 -36.74
CA THR A 764 -23.34 27.19 -36.50
C THR A 764 -22.27 27.80 -35.61
N ILE A 765 -22.06 27.20 -34.44
CA ILE A 765 -21.03 27.64 -33.51
C ILE A 765 -19.86 26.67 -33.66
N PRO A 766 -18.65 27.14 -33.99
CA PRO A 766 -17.45 26.32 -33.97
C PRO A 766 -17.29 25.65 -32.60
N LEU A 767 -16.93 24.36 -32.56
CA LEU A 767 -16.85 23.60 -31.32
C LEU A 767 -15.92 24.23 -30.28
N ASN A 768 -14.85 24.89 -30.72
CA ASN A 768 -13.94 25.62 -29.84
C ASN A 768 -14.62 26.83 -29.19
N ASP A 769 -15.38 27.61 -29.96
CA ASP A 769 -16.13 28.76 -29.45
C ASP A 769 -17.27 28.32 -28.53
N LEU A 770 -17.92 27.19 -28.83
CA LEU A 770 -18.96 26.60 -27.98
C LEU A 770 -18.40 26.18 -26.62
N LYS A 771 -17.25 25.49 -26.60
CA LYS A 771 -16.56 25.10 -25.36
C LYS A 771 -16.16 26.33 -24.53
N VAL A 772 -15.72 27.41 -25.19
CA VAL A 772 -15.40 28.68 -24.52
C VAL A 772 -16.67 29.33 -23.95
N LEU A 773 -17.77 29.38 -24.70
CA LEU A 773 -19.05 29.88 -24.21
C LEU A 773 -19.56 29.09 -22.99
N GLU A 774 -19.55 27.75 -23.05
CA GLU A 774 -20.04 26.88 -21.97
C GLU A 774 -19.19 26.96 -20.70
N SER A 775 -17.86 26.95 -20.86
CA SER A 775 -16.93 27.01 -19.72
C SER A 775 -17.05 28.32 -18.97
N ILE A 776 -17.08 29.46 -19.69
CA ILE A 776 -17.22 30.77 -19.07
C ILE A 776 -18.61 30.90 -18.42
N TYR A 777 -19.68 30.52 -19.12
CA TYR A 777 -21.05 30.63 -18.58
C TYR A 777 -21.27 29.77 -17.34
N ARG A 778 -20.69 28.56 -17.26
CA ARG A 778 -20.78 27.70 -16.07
C ARG A 778 -20.13 28.34 -14.84
N ASN A 779 -19.05 29.10 -15.06
CA ASN A 779 -18.25 29.72 -14.01
C ASN A 779 -18.71 31.14 -13.61
N MET A 780 -19.65 31.75 -14.35
CA MET A 780 -20.26 33.03 -13.96
C MET A 780 -21.17 32.91 -12.72
N SER A 781 -21.14 33.92 -11.86
CA SER A 781 -22.09 34.09 -10.76
C SER A 781 -23.50 34.41 -11.28
N ASP A 782 -24.52 34.24 -10.43
CA ASP A 782 -25.91 34.55 -10.81
C ASP A 782 -26.14 36.04 -11.10
N ALA A 783 -25.34 36.93 -10.51
CA ALA A 783 -25.38 38.36 -10.81
C ALA A 783 -24.78 38.66 -12.19
N GLU A 784 -23.70 37.99 -12.56
CA GLU A 784 -23.04 38.14 -13.86
C GLU A 784 -23.89 37.53 -14.98
N LYS A 785 -24.50 36.36 -14.77
CA LYS A 785 -25.43 35.75 -15.75
C LYS A 785 -26.62 36.65 -16.10
N LYS A 786 -27.09 37.45 -15.14
CA LYS A 786 -28.14 38.45 -15.37
C LYS A 786 -27.68 39.67 -16.17
N LEU A 787 -26.38 39.96 -16.15
CA LEU A 787 -25.76 41.08 -16.86
C LEU A 787 -25.18 40.67 -18.23
N ALA A 788 -25.09 39.37 -18.52
CA ALA A 788 -24.49 38.82 -19.74
C ALA A 788 -25.50 38.73 -20.91
N ASP A 789 -25.00 38.72 -22.14
CA ASP A 789 -25.79 38.42 -23.34
C ASP A 789 -26.29 36.96 -23.29
N PRO A 790 -27.51 36.63 -23.75
CA PRO A 790 -28.06 35.27 -23.67
C PRO A 790 -27.17 34.21 -24.32
N PHE A 791 -27.16 32.99 -23.79
CA PHE A 791 -26.37 31.91 -24.38
C PHE A 791 -26.87 31.54 -25.78
N PRO A 792 -26.02 31.43 -26.82
CA PRO A 792 -26.48 31.12 -28.17
C PRO A 792 -26.90 29.67 -28.38
N GLU A 793 -28.19 29.46 -28.66
CA GLU A 793 -28.75 28.16 -28.99
C GLU A 793 -28.48 27.75 -30.44
N CYS A 794 -28.08 26.50 -30.70
CA CYS A 794 -27.92 25.92 -32.04
C CYS A 794 -28.86 24.72 -32.24
N LEU A 795 -29.43 24.61 -33.44
CA LEU A 795 -30.07 23.35 -33.86
C LEU A 795 -28.98 22.28 -34.15
N PRO A 796 -29.18 21.00 -33.82
CA PRO A 796 -28.20 19.94 -34.04
C PRO A 796 -27.83 19.79 -35.53
N LYS A 797 -26.52 19.66 -35.84
CA LYS A 797 -25.99 19.50 -37.21
C LYS A 797 -26.48 18.20 -37.86
N GLN A 798 -27.17 18.31 -39.00
CA GLN A 798 -27.37 17.23 -39.97
C GLN A 798 -26.34 17.32 -41.12
N ASN A 799 -25.95 16.14 -41.62
CA ASN A 799 -24.93 15.75 -42.61
C ASN A 799 -24.65 16.69 -43.78
N GLN A 800 -23.37 16.81 -44.17
CA GLN A 800 -22.98 17.49 -45.40
C GLN A 800 -22.33 16.62 -46.49
N ASP A 801 -22.05 15.34 -46.27
CA ASP A 801 -21.53 14.48 -47.36
C ASP A 801 -22.51 13.40 -47.85
N GLY A 802 -23.71 13.33 -47.28
CA GLY A 802 -24.66 12.25 -47.57
C GLY A 802 -24.12 10.87 -47.14
N ALA A 803 -24.90 9.82 -47.35
CA ALA A 803 -24.38 8.46 -47.23
C ALA A 803 -23.48 8.14 -48.43
N SER A 804 -22.38 7.40 -48.23
CA SER A 804 -21.50 6.97 -49.32
C SER A 804 -22.26 6.08 -50.31
N LYS A 805 -21.76 5.91 -51.54
CA LYS A 805 -22.40 5.03 -52.53
C LYS A 805 -22.54 3.59 -52.03
N GLU A 806 -21.54 3.07 -51.32
CA GLU A 806 -21.57 1.73 -50.72
C GLU A 806 -22.60 1.64 -49.58
N GLN A 807 -22.70 2.69 -48.75
CA GLN A 807 -23.70 2.79 -47.70
C GLN A 807 -25.13 2.91 -48.27
N LEU A 808 -25.30 3.61 -49.39
CA LEU A 808 -26.57 3.69 -50.12
C LEU A 808 -26.97 2.35 -50.72
N VAL A 809 -26.02 1.63 -51.32
CA VAL A 809 -26.27 0.26 -51.83
C VAL A 809 -26.67 -0.66 -50.69
N TYR A 810 -25.91 -0.64 -49.60
CA TYR A 810 -26.20 -1.44 -48.41
C TYR A 810 -27.57 -1.10 -47.80
N TYR A 811 -27.88 0.19 -47.66
CA TYR A 811 -29.17 0.64 -47.18
C TYR A 811 -30.30 0.19 -48.13
N ASN A 812 -30.15 0.36 -49.44
CA ASN A 812 -31.17 0.02 -50.42
C ASN A 812 -31.43 -1.49 -50.43
N GLU A 813 -30.41 -2.34 -50.39
CA GLU A 813 -30.60 -3.79 -50.31
C GLU A 813 -31.35 -4.20 -49.04
N LEU A 814 -30.98 -3.61 -47.91
CA LEU A 814 -31.55 -3.95 -46.61
C LEU A 814 -32.99 -3.39 -46.46
N ALA A 815 -33.23 -2.16 -46.90
CA ALA A 815 -34.54 -1.54 -46.94
C ALA A 815 -35.48 -2.32 -47.88
N LYS A 816 -35.01 -2.67 -49.08
CA LYS A 816 -35.79 -3.47 -50.04
C LYS A 816 -36.12 -4.86 -49.50
N LYS A 817 -35.17 -5.52 -48.84
CA LYS A 817 -35.38 -6.81 -48.17
C LYS A 817 -36.48 -6.73 -47.13
N TYR A 818 -36.41 -5.74 -46.23
CA TYR A 818 -37.42 -5.60 -45.17
C TYR A 818 -38.77 -5.09 -45.69
N ASN A 819 -38.79 -4.17 -46.65
CA ASN A 819 -40.03 -3.74 -47.33
C ASN A 819 -40.74 -4.90 -48.02
N ARG A 820 -40.00 -5.79 -48.68
CA ARG A 820 -40.56 -6.99 -49.30
C ARG A 820 -41.10 -7.96 -48.24
N MET A 821 -40.35 -8.20 -47.17
CA MET A 821 -40.83 -9.05 -46.06
C MET A 821 -42.08 -8.48 -45.39
N ILE A 822 -42.18 -7.15 -45.27
CA ILE A 822 -43.37 -6.46 -44.74
C ILE A 822 -44.55 -6.57 -45.72
N ALA A 823 -44.31 -6.42 -47.02
CA ALA A 823 -45.33 -6.53 -48.05
C ALA A 823 -45.86 -7.97 -48.26
N ASP A 824 -45.00 -8.98 -48.15
CA ASP A 824 -45.36 -10.39 -48.31
C ASP A 824 -46.22 -10.91 -47.14
N GLY A 825 -46.21 -10.21 -46.00
CA GLY A 825 -47.02 -10.51 -44.81
C GLY A 825 -46.58 -11.77 -44.03
N GLY A 826 -46.83 -11.80 -42.72
CA GLY A 826 -46.53 -12.95 -41.84
C GLY A 826 -45.62 -12.63 -40.64
N ASN A 827 -45.06 -13.66 -40.01
CA ASN A 827 -44.14 -13.52 -38.87
C ASN A 827 -42.75 -13.05 -39.33
N ILE A 828 -42.58 -11.74 -39.44
CA ILE A 828 -41.33 -11.12 -39.89
C ILE A 828 -40.34 -11.04 -38.72
N ARG A 829 -39.12 -11.57 -38.91
CA ARG A 829 -38.03 -11.43 -37.95
C ARG A 829 -37.10 -10.31 -38.40
N ILE A 830 -37.03 -9.25 -37.61
CA ILE A 830 -36.21 -8.07 -37.89
C ILE A 830 -35.06 -8.01 -36.87
N LEU A 831 -33.82 -7.93 -37.35
CA LEU A 831 -32.65 -7.80 -36.47
C LEU A 831 -32.53 -6.35 -35.98
N LYS A 832 -32.34 -6.18 -34.66
CA LYS A 832 -32.22 -4.85 -34.04
C LYS A 832 -30.99 -4.08 -34.56
N SER A 833 -29.88 -4.78 -34.79
CA SER A 833 -28.67 -4.23 -35.40
C SER A 833 -28.95 -3.65 -36.79
N ASP A 834 -29.78 -4.32 -37.59
CA ASP A 834 -30.11 -3.91 -38.96
C ASP A 834 -30.99 -2.66 -38.95
N ILE A 835 -31.94 -2.57 -38.01
CA ILE A 835 -32.75 -1.36 -37.80
C ILE A 835 -31.86 -0.19 -37.42
N ASP A 836 -30.91 -0.41 -36.51
CA ASP A 836 -30.04 0.65 -36.03
C ASP A 836 -29.08 1.12 -37.14
N GLN A 837 -28.59 0.21 -37.99
CA GLN A 837 -27.82 0.54 -39.19
C GLN A 837 -28.67 1.27 -40.26
N LEU A 838 -29.90 0.82 -40.53
CA LEU A 838 -30.83 1.52 -41.43
C LEU A 838 -31.09 2.95 -40.94
N LYS A 839 -31.38 3.14 -39.65
CA LYS A 839 -31.62 4.46 -39.05
C LYS A 839 -30.38 5.34 -39.10
N HIS A 840 -29.20 4.75 -38.85
CA HIS A 840 -27.95 5.47 -38.91
C HIS A 840 -27.66 5.95 -40.33
N ILE A 841 -27.68 5.06 -41.33
CA ILE A 841 -27.38 5.41 -42.72
C ILE A 841 -28.45 6.34 -43.31
N TYR A 842 -29.74 6.08 -43.09
CA TYR A 842 -30.81 7.00 -43.47
C TYR A 842 -30.68 8.37 -42.77
N GLY A 843 -30.21 8.35 -41.53
CA GLY A 843 -29.86 9.53 -40.77
C GLY A 843 -28.70 10.31 -41.38
N LEU A 844 -27.81 9.66 -42.14
CA LEU A 844 -26.67 10.24 -42.87
C LEU A 844 -26.99 10.73 -44.30
N MET A 845 -28.04 10.19 -44.94
CA MET A 845 -28.41 10.53 -46.32
C MET A 845 -28.82 12.00 -46.51
N SER A 846 -28.42 12.57 -47.65
CA SER A 846 -28.93 13.88 -48.10
C SER A 846 -30.39 13.77 -48.56
N ILE A 847 -31.06 14.93 -48.73
CA ILE A 847 -32.45 14.97 -49.20
C ILE A 847 -32.58 14.31 -50.58
N GLU A 848 -31.67 14.64 -51.50
CA GLU A 848 -31.65 14.08 -52.85
C GLU A 848 -31.37 12.55 -52.85
N GLN A 849 -30.51 12.07 -51.94
CA GLN A 849 -30.28 10.63 -51.77
C GLN A 849 -31.50 9.90 -51.21
N LYS A 850 -32.28 10.52 -50.31
CA LYS A 850 -33.51 9.93 -49.76
C LYS A 850 -34.63 9.86 -50.79
N GLU A 851 -34.69 10.80 -51.72
CA GLU A 851 -35.66 10.77 -52.82
C GLU A 851 -35.38 9.62 -53.81
N HIS A 852 -34.12 9.23 -53.99
CA HIS A 852 -33.71 8.17 -54.91
C HIS A 852 -33.42 6.81 -54.23
N ALA A 853 -33.39 6.75 -52.89
CA ALA A 853 -33.18 5.52 -52.12
C ALA A 853 -34.49 4.75 -51.93
N GLU A 854 -34.38 3.46 -51.61
CA GLU A 854 -35.53 2.63 -51.25
C GLU A 854 -36.22 3.22 -50.00
N PRO A 855 -37.58 3.26 -49.96
CA PRO A 855 -38.31 3.83 -48.85
C PRO A 855 -37.89 3.18 -47.52
N PHE A 856 -37.78 3.98 -46.46
CA PHE A 856 -37.45 3.43 -45.15
C PHE A 856 -38.53 2.44 -44.73
N PRO A 857 -38.19 1.20 -44.31
CA PRO A 857 -39.20 0.22 -43.98
C PRO A 857 -40.08 0.62 -42.79
N ASP A 858 -41.38 0.58 -43.01
CA ASP A 858 -42.38 0.83 -41.97
C ASP A 858 -42.51 -0.39 -41.07
N PHE A 859 -41.56 -0.51 -40.13
CA PHE A 859 -41.50 -1.65 -39.24
C PHE A 859 -42.73 -1.65 -38.32
N PRO A 860 -43.54 -2.74 -38.31
CA PRO A 860 -44.68 -2.82 -37.43
C PRO A 860 -44.21 -2.71 -35.98
N GLU A 861 -45.01 -2.03 -35.14
CA GLU A 861 -44.75 -1.97 -33.72
C GLU A 861 -44.60 -3.41 -33.18
N PRO A 862 -43.57 -3.68 -32.36
CA PRO A 862 -43.34 -5.02 -31.86
C PRO A 862 -44.60 -5.52 -31.16
N PRO A 863 -45.08 -6.74 -31.45
CA PRO A 863 -46.28 -7.26 -30.82
C PRO A 863 -46.11 -7.20 -29.29
N PRO A 864 -47.16 -6.84 -28.54
CA PRO A 864 -47.11 -6.83 -27.10
C PRO A 864 -46.59 -8.19 -26.63
N ALA A 865 -45.61 -8.16 -25.72
CA ALA A 865 -44.89 -9.35 -25.30
C ALA A 865 -45.86 -10.50 -25.05
N PRO A 866 -45.72 -11.66 -25.72
CA PRO A 866 -46.57 -12.80 -25.43
C PRO A 866 -46.41 -13.11 -23.94
N LYS A 867 -47.55 -13.33 -23.26
CA LYS A 867 -47.51 -13.81 -21.88
C LYS A 867 -46.55 -14.97 -21.83
N ALA A 868 -45.55 -14.86 -20.96
CA ALA A 868 -44.51 -15.87 -20.82
C ALA A 868 -45.16 -17.26 -20.80
N PRO A 869 -44.64 -18.23 -21.57
CA PRO A 869 -45.04 -19.62 -21.39
C PRO A 869 -44.93 -19.92 -19.90
N LYS A 870 -45.94 -20.58 -19.33
CA LYS A 870 -45.82 -21.05 -17.95
C LYS A 870 -44.53 -21.86 -17.88
N ALA A 871 -43.55 -21.35 -17.15
CA ALA A 871 -42.37 -22.10 -16.79
C ALA A 871 -42.84 -23.44 -16.21
N PRO A 872 -42.13 -24.56 -16.48
CA PRO A 872 -42.39 -25.80 -15.76
C PRO A 872 -42.43 -25.44 -14.28
N ASN A 873 -43.54 -25.74 -13.59
CA ASN A 873 -43.73 -25.36 -12.20
C ASN A 873 -42.50 -25.79 -11.42
N SER A 874 -41.64 -24.83 -11.04
CA SER A 874 -40.56 -25.05 -10.08
C SER A 874 -41.11 -25.45 -8.71
N SER A 875 -42.44 -25.32 -8.52
CA SER A 875 -43.17 -25.95 -7.44
C SER A 875 -43.05 -27.47 -7.51
N ASP A 876 -43.17 -28.18 -8.63
CA ASP A 876 -43.10 -29.66 -8.60
C ASP A 876 -41.72 -30.18 -8.15
N TYR A 877 -40.63 -29.50 -8.51
CA TYR A 877 -39.30 -29.87 -8.04
C TYR A 877 -39.09 -29.50 -6.56
N ALA A 878 -39.54 -28.32 -6.15
CA ALA A 878 -39.44 -27.87 -4.75
C ALA A 878 -40.39 -28.64 -3.83
N ASP A 879 -41.60 -28.95 -4.29
CA ASP A 879 -42.65 -29.71 -3.61
C ASP A 879 -42.25 -31.19 -3.52
N ASN A 880 -41.57 -31.75 -4.53
CA ASN A 880 -40.96 -33.08 -4.43
C ASN A 880 -39.81 -33.11 -3.42
N GLN A 881 -38.95 -32.09 -3.38
CA GLN A 881 -37.88 -31.98 -2.37
C GLN A 881 -38.43 -31.71 -0.96
N ILE A 882 -39.51 -30.93 -0.84
CA ILE A 882 -40.21 -30.68 0.43
C ILE A 882 -40.94 -31.93 0.91
N LYS A 883 -41.59 -32.69 0.01
CA LYS A 883 -42.16 -34.01 0.32
C LYS A 883 -41.09 -34.99 0.76
N GLU A 884 -39.94 -35.04 0.08
CA GLU A 884 -38.81 -35.89 0.45
C GLU A 884 -38.22 -35.52 1.83
N ILE A 885 -38.25 -34.25 2.20
CA ILE A 885 -37.81 -33.77 3.53
C ILE A 885 -38.86 -34.04 4.62
N ILE A 886 -40.16 -33.95 4.30
CA ILE A 886 -41.27 -34.26 5.21
C ILE A 886 -41.39 -35.78 5.42
N GLU A 887 -41.21 -36.60 4.37
CA GLU A 887 -41.20 -38.08 4.44
C GLU A 887 -40.01 -38.63 5.23
N ASN A 888 -38.90 -37.88 5.32
CA ASN A 888 -37.71 -38.28 6.05
C ASN A 888 -37.58 -37.61 7.44
N GLN A 889 -38.64 -37.00 7.99
CA GLN A 889 -38.69 -36.59 9.39
C GLN A 889 -38.84 -37.80 10.32
N ASP A 890 -37.97 -37.90 11.32
CA ASP A 890 -38.02 -38.93 12.37
C ASP A 890 -39.23 -38.69 13.31
N PRO A 891 -40.14 -39.66 13.51
CA PRO A 891 -41.36 -39.46 14.30
C PRO A 891 -41.18 -39.40 15.84
N TYR A 892 -39.98 -39.63 16.38
CA TYR A 892 -39.78 -39.91 17.81
C TYR A 892 -39.13 -38.82 18.67
N ASP A 893 -39.24 -37.54 18.30
CA ASP A 893 -38.65 -36.44 19.09
C ASP A 893 -39.66 -35.75 20.05
N HIS A 894 -40.57 -36.54 20.63
CA HIS A 894 -41.37 -36.13 21.78
C HIS A 894 -40.96 -36.94 23.00
N LEU A 895 -40.09 -36.40 23.87
CA LEU A 895 -40.19 -36.60 25.32
C LEU A 895 -39.24 -35.67 26.11
N ASN A 896 -39.83 -35.12 27.18
CA ASN A 896 -39.24 -34.56 28.39
C ASN A 896 -38.84 -33.08 28.41
N LEU A 897 -39.82 -32.25 28.77
CA LEU A 897 -39.60 -31.18 29.76
C LEU A 897 -40.68 -31.26 30.83
N ASP A 898 -40.24 -31.65 32.03
CA ASP A 898 -40.99 -31.59 33.28
C ASP A 898 -41.07 -30.13 33.75
N ILE A 899 -42.28 -29.64 34.04
CA ILE A 899 -42.52 -28.31 34.60
C ILE A 899 -43.50 -28.46 35.76
N ASN A 900 -42.94 -28.62 36.96
CA ASN A 900 -43.64 -28.29 38.20
C ASN A 900 -43.20 -26.91 38.69
N GLY A 901 -44.18 -26.02 38.86
CA GLY A 901 -44.08 -24.85 39.73
C GLY A 901 -44.18 -23.49 39.03
N ILE A 902 -45.39 -22.95 38.90
CA ILE A 902 -45.99 -22.02 39.90
C ILE A 902 -47.30 -21.46 39.32
N LYS A 903 -48.33 -21.54 40.17
CA LYS A 903 -49.74 -21.13 39.97
C LYS A 903 -49.93 -19.61 40.02
N GLY A 904 -50.98 -19.11 39.36
CA GLY A 904 -51.55 -17.78 39.69
C GLY A 904 -52.65 -17.22 38.78
N THR A 905 -53.79 -17.94 38.68
CA THR A 905 -55.20 -17.47 38.59
C THR A 905 -55.65 -16.17 37.88
N SER A 906 -56.54 -16.38 36.88
CA SER A 906 -57.89 -15.78 36.59
C SER A 906 -58.00 -14.27 36.30
N SER A 907 -58.86 -13.74 35.41
CA SER A 907 -60.21 -14.14 35.00
C SER A 907 -60.62 -13.50 33.65
N LYS A 908 -61.72 -14.03 33.11
CA LYS A 908 -62.44 -13.84 31.84
C LYS A 908 -62.79 -12.39 31.45
N THR A 909 -62.95 -12.13 30.13
CA THR A 909 -64.20 -11.64 29.52
C THR A 909 -64.20 -11.94 28.00
N THR A 910 -65.31 -12.52 27.54
CA THR A 910 -65.66 -12.93 26.17
C THR A 910 -66.20 -11.74 25.36
N MET A 911 -65.86 -11.62 24.07
CA MET A 911 -66.78 -11.14 23.02
C MET A 911 -66.48 -11.85 21.69
N GLU A 912 -67.54 -12.35 21.08
CA GLU A 912 -67.61 -13.14 19.84
C GLU A 912 -67.05 -12.41 18.61
N LEU A 913 -66.49 -13.14 17.64
CA LEU A 913 -66.74 -12.90 16.22
C LEU A 913 -66.46 -14.20 15.42
N THR A 914 -67.38 -14.49 14.51
CA THR A 914 -67.59 -15.71 13.72
C THR A 914 -66.37 -16.22 12.92
N SER A 915 -66.10 -17.53 12.98
CA SER A 915 -65.08 -18.25 12.21
C SER A 915 -65.58 -18.70 10.81
N PRO A 916 -64.82 -18.48 9.73
CA PRO A 916 -65.01 -19.20 8.47
C PRO A 916 -64.30 -20.57 8.49
N THR A 917 -64.97 -21.57 7.92
CA THR A 917 -64.60 -23.01 7.92
C THR A 917 -63.29 -23.30 7.19
N ALA A 918 -62.45 -24.17 7.78
CA ALA A 918 -61.19 -24.66 7.20
C ALA A 918 -61.41 -25.62 6.01
N PRO A 919 -60.48 -25.71 5.03
CA PRO A 919 -60.52 -26.73 3.99
C PRO A 919 -60.10 -28.10 4.53
N THR A 920 -60.75 -29.16 4.04
CA THR A 920 -60.54 -30.55 4.49
C THR A 920 -59.21 -31.17 4.01
N PRO A 921 -58.59 -32.08 4.79
CA PRO A 921 -57.32 -32.74 4.44
C PRO A 921 -57.40 -33.59 3.16
N PRO A 922 -56.27 -33.84 2.46
CA PRO A 922 -56.24 -34.74 1.31
C PRO A 922 -56.52 -36.20 1.72
N THR A 923 -57.28 -36.90 0.88
CA THR A 923 -57.72 -38.28 1.10
C THR A 923 -56.54 -39.28 1.08
N PRO A 924 -56.42 -40.21 2.05
CA PRO A 924 -55.37 -41.24 2.06
C PRO A 924 -55.47 -42.18 0.85
N PRO A 925 -54.34 -42.80 0.42
CA PRO A 925 -54.32 -43.75 -0.70
C PRO A 925 -55.18 -44.99 -0.41
N SER A 926 -55.82 -45.52 -1.45
CA SER A 926 -56.66 -46.72 -1.36
C SER A 926 -55.84 -47.95 -0.91
N PRO A 927 -56.42 -48.87 -0.11
CA PRO A 927 -55.73 -50.11 0.30
C PRO A 927 -55.17 -50.93 -0.87
N LEU A 928 -55.83 -50.90 -2.03
CA LEU A 928 -55.36 -51.57 -3.25
C LEU A 928 -54.08 -50.92 -3.81
N ASP A 929 -54.06 -49.59 -3.90
CA ASP A 929 -52.90 -48.85 -4.41
C ASP A 929 -51.69 -49.03 -3.47
N TYR A 930 -51.94 -49.08 -2.16
CA TYR A 930 -50.93 -49.36 -1.16
C TYR A 930 -50.35 -50.78 -1.29
N ALA A 931 -51.19 -51.80 -1.50
CA ALA A 931 -50.72 -53.17 -1.71
C ALA A 931 -49.89 -53.33 -3.00
N ILE A 932 -50.25 -52.63 -4.08
CA ILE A 932 -49.49 -52.65 -5.34
C ILE A 932 -48.10 -52.03 -5.14
N ASP A 933 -48.01 -50.91 -4.41
CA ASP A 933 -46.72 -50.28 -4.08
C ASP A 933 -45.84 -51.20 -3.21
N MET A 934 -46.43 -51.84 -2.20
CA MET A 934 -45.70 -52.78 -1.33
C MET A 934 -45.24 -54.03 -2.07
N ALA A 935 -46.00 -54.51 -3.06
CA ALA A 935 -45.59 -55.62 -3.93
C ALA A 935 -44.34 -55.26 -4.74
N LYS A 936 -44.29 -54.06 -5.33
CA LYS A 936 -43.09 -53.58 -6.04
C LYS A 936 -41.86 -53.47 -5.14
N LYS A 937 -42.07 -53.16 -3.85
CA LYS A 937 -41.03 -53.05 -2.82
C LYS A 937 -40.63 -54.41 -2.19
N GLY A 938 -41.13 -55.53 -2.72
CA GLY A 938 -40.76 -56.88 -2.28
C GLY A 938 -41.31 -57.26 -0.90
N ALA A 939 -42.47 -56.69 -0.50
CA ALA A 939 -43.13 -57.01 0.75
C ALA A 939 -43.66 -58.45 0.78
N ILE A 940 -43.78 -59.00 2.00
CA ILE A 940 -44.35 -60.33 2.23
C ILE A 940 -45.82 -60.17 2.64
N PHE A 941 -46.72 -60.85 1.93
CA PHE A 941 -48.17 -60.73 2.15
C PHE A 941 -48.72 -61.89 2.96
N TYR A 942 -49.69 -61.58 3.82
CA TYR A 942 -50.44 -62.55 4.60
C TYR A 942 -51.93 -62.26 4.47
N PHE A 943 -52.76 -63.31 4.40
CA PHE A 943 -54.21 -63.20 4.50
C PHE A 943 -54.70 -64.11 5.63
N GLU A 944 -55.36 -63.53 6.63
CA GLU A 944 -55.79 -64.22 7.87
C GLU A 944 -54.65 -65.01 8.56
N GLY A 945 -53.44 -64.45 8.53
CA GLY A 945 -52.25 -65.05 9.15
C GLY A 945 -51.46 -66.02 8.26
N GLU A 946 -52.02 -66.46 7.13
CA GLU A 946 -51.35 -67.36 6.18
C GLU A 946 -50.60 -66.60 5.09
N LYS A 947 -49.37 -67.04 4.76
CA LYS A 947 -48.53 -66.36 3.77
C LYS A 947 -49.07 -66.58 2.36
N ILE A 948 -49.27 -65.50 1.62
CA ILE A 948 -49.76 -65.51 0.24
C ILE A 948 -48.81 -64.76 -0.71
N THR A 949 -48.96 -64.99 -2.02
CA THR A 949 -48.22 -64.24 -3.04
C THR A 949 -48.79 -62.82 -3.20
N SER A 950 -47.95 -61.89 -3.65
CA SER A 950 -48.36 -60.49 -3.91
C SER A 950 -49.50 -60.39 -4.93
N ASP A 951 -49.48 -61.22 -5.97
CA ASP A 951 -50.54 -61.22 -7.00
C ASP A 951 -51.87 -61.68 -6.42
N LYS A 952 -51.85 -62.71 -5.55
CA LYS A 952 -53.05 -63.20 -4.85
C LYS A 952 -53.59 -62.17 -3.86
N ALA A 953 -52.71 -61.39 -3.21
CA ALA A 953 -53.10 -60.31 -2.31
C ALA A 953 -53.78 -59.15 -3.05
N ILE A 954 -53.24 -58.76 -4.21
CA ILE A 954 -53.82 -57.72 -5.08
C ILE A 954 -55.18 -58.17 -5.63
N ASP A 955 -55.31 -59.43 -6.06
CA ASP A 955 -56.59 -59.97 -6.54
C ASP A 955 -57.67 -60.04 -5.46
N LEU A 956 -57.31 -60.35 -4.21
CA LEU A 956 -58.23 -60.31 -3.07
C LEU A 956 -58.77 -58.90 -2.81
N LEU A 957 -57.91 -57.88 -2.86
CA LEU A 957 -58.27 -56.48 -2.64
C LEU A 957 -59.03 -55.87 -3.84
N LYS A 958 -58.82 -56.38 -5.06
CA LYS A 958 -59.64 -56.03 -6.23
C LYS A 958 -61.06 -56.59 -6.11
N LYS A 959 -61.21 -57.81 -5.58
CA LYS A 959 -62.51 -58.49 -5.41
C LYS A 959 -63.29 -57.99 -4.21
N ASN A 960 -62.60 -57.61 -3.12
CA ASN A 960 -63.24 -57.08 -1.92
C ASN A 960 -62.47 -55.87 -1.39
N LYS A 961 -63.06 -54.68 -1.56
CA LYS A 961 -62.47 -53.40 -1.16
C LYS A 961 -62.65 -53.08 0.33
N GLU A 962 -63.43 -53.88 1.06
CA GLU A 962 -63.70 -53.69 2.49
C GLU A 962 -62.76 -54.50 3.40
N LEU A 963 -61.76 -55.17 2.82
CA LEU A 963 -60.74 -55.87 3.60
C LEU A 963 -59.83 -54.87 4.31
N ASN A 964 -59.61 -55.13 5.60
CA ASN A 964 -58.71 -54.33 6.41
C ASN A 964 -57.26 -54.75 6.16
N MET A 965 -56.36 -53.78 6.26
CA MET A 965 -54.94 -53.99 6.02
C MET A 965 -54.10 -53.36 7.11
N GLU A 966 -53.13 -54.13 7.58
CA GLU A 966 -52.11 -53.69 8.51
C GLU A 966 -50.75 -53.95 7.87
N SER A 967 -49.84 -52.98 7.91
CA SER A 967 -48.46 -53.17 7.49
C SER A 967 -47.52 -52.97 8.67
N ARG A 968 -46.53 -53.84 8.77
CA ARG A 968 -45.50 -53.77 9.81
C ARG A 968 -44.13 -54.06 9.22
N LYS A 969 -43.11 -53.40 9.74
CA LYS A 969 -41.72 -53.62 9.32
C LYS A 969 -41.05 -54.56 10.32
N LYS A 970 -40.56 -55.73 9.86
CA LYS A 970 -39.89 -56.71 10.72
C LYS A 970 -38.61 -57.19 10.04
N LEU A 971 -37.47 -57.10 10.75
CA LEU A 971 -36.16 -57.54 10.25
C LEU A 971 -35.81 -56.99 8.85
N GLY A 972 -36.09 -55.70 8.61
CA GLY A 972 -35.75 -55.01 7.36
C GLY A 972 -36.67 -55.29 6.16
N LYS A 973 -37.69 -56.17 6.30
CA LYS A 973 -38.71 -56.40 5.27
C LYS A 973 -40.10 -55.99 5.75
N THR A 974 -40.92 -55.45 4.85
CA THR A 974 -42.30 -55.06 5.13
C THR A 974 -43.21 -56.28 5.02
N GLU A 975 -43.99 -56.56 6.07
CA GLU A 975 -45.06 -57.55 6.07
C GLU A 975 -46.40 -56.82 5.95
N VAL A 976 -47.23 -57.21 4.99
CA VAL A 976 -48.58 -56.68 4.80
C VAL A 976 -49.58 -57.78 5.14
N ARG A 977 -50.45 -57.53 6.12
CA ARG A 977 -51.47 -58.44 6.62
C ARG A 977 -52.83 -57.95 6.21
N ILE A 978 -53.57 -58.79 5.49
CA ILE A 978 -54.93 -58.53 5.04
C ILE A 978 -55.85 -59.40 5.89
N THR A 979 -56.88 -58.79 6.49
CA THR A 979 -57.85 -59.49 7.33
C THR A 979 -59.24 -58.90 7.15
N THR A 980 -60.23 -59.74 7.41
CA THR A 980 -61.64 -59.37 7.48
C THR A 980 -62.00 -58.71 8.82
N ALA A 981 -61.18 -58.88 9.86
CA ALA A 981 -61.39 -58.26 11.17
C ALA A 981 -60.90 -56.80 11.20
N PRO A 982 -61.56 -55.91 11.98
CA PRO A 982 -61.12 -54.52 12.13
C PRO A 982 -59.75 -54.44 12.82
N VAL A 983 -58.82 -53.70 12.22
CA VAL A 983 -57.47 -53.48 12.75
C VAL A 983 -57.51 -52.38 13.81
N THR A 984 -57.09 -52.70 15.03
CA THR A 984 -56.97 -51.73 16.13
C THR A 984 -55.52 -51.25 16.24
N ILE A 985 -55.30 -49.96 16.00
CA ILE A 985 -53.98 -49.33 16.16
C ILE A 985 -53.76 -49.13 17.67
N ARG A 986 -52.72 -49.73 18.25
CA ARG A 986 -52.27 -49.46 19.63
C ARG A 986 -51.04 -48.58 19.62
#